data_AF-A0A5B8MY48-F1
#
_entry.id   AF-A0A5B8MY48-F1
#
_cell.length_a   1.000
_cell.length_b   1.000
_cell.length_c   1.000
_cell.angle_alpha   90.00
_cell.angle_beta   90.00
_cell.angle_gamma   90.00
#
_symmetry.space_group_name_H-M   'P 1'
#
loop_
_entity.id
_entity.type
_entity.pdbx_description
1 polymer ?
#
loop_
_entity_poly.entity_id
_entity_poly.type
_entity_poly.pdbx_seq_one_letter_code
_entity_poly.pdbx_strand_id
1 'polypeptide(L)'
;MVMTEVSGDGMLTGEAKGSSSTASATADGGDDNDLRASAVGSGNTVSASSVDADMNHIDAVAHGDGNTVEAGAVDDADDNRVGAVARGDDNMVMALAVDDADDNRVEAVARGDDNMVMALAVDDADDNRVGAVARGDDNMVIAGAVDGADDNRVGAAARGDDNTVEAGAVDDADDNRVGAVARGDDNTVIAGAFEDADDNRVGAVARGDDNTVTAEAYGNATMNDVDAVARGDENTVKASASENVVDNRVDAAARGDGNNVTAQASETATMNNVSAVADGNANLLFATASQESDMNRVGAVARGDDNMVMATAEAEADMNRVGAVARGDNNTVTAVAVAASDMNDIGAAARGDDNTVEAGAVDDADDNRVGAVARGDDNMVIAGAFEDADDNRVGAVARGDDNTVIAGAFEDADDNRVGAVARGDDNTVTAEAYGNATMNDVDAVARGDENTVKASASENVVDNRVDAAARGDGNNVTAEADDFATMNNVSAVADGNANLLFATASQESDMNRVGAVARGDDNMVMATAEAEADMNRVGAVARGDNNTVTAVAVAASDMNDIGAVARGENNTVNAGALVVSSGNRVGAAARGDDNTVEAAAFVVSSGNRVGAVARGDRNEVEASAEFGADMNRVSAAARGDDNMVIAGAVDDADDNRVGAVARGNRNDVTVETEESDRNRLRAMARGNRNDVTVVTAESDRNRLRAMARGNRNGVTVETEASDRNRLRAMARGNRNGVTVETEASDRNRLRAMARGNRNDVTVVTAESDRNRLRAMARGNRNGVTVETEASDRNRLRAMARGNRNDVTVVTAESDRNRLRAMARGNRNGVTVETEASDRNRLRAMARGNRNDVTVVTAESDRNRLRAMARGNRNGVTVETEASDRNRLRAMARGNRNGRDRQGQEI
;
A
#
# COMPACT_ATOMS: atom_id res chain seq x y z
N MET A 1 3.98 44.41 77.91
CA MET A 1 2.72 45.07 77.52
C MET A 1 2.92 46.57 77.55
N VAL A 2 2.98 47.16 76.36
CA VAL A 2 2.99 48.60 76.08
C VAL A 2 1.92 48.78 75.01
N MET A 3 1.03 49.76 75.17
CA MET A 3 -0.04 50.06 74.20
C MET A 3 -0.11 51.58 74.02
N THR A 4 -0.25 52.05 72.79
CA THR A 4 -0.39 53.47 72.46
C THR A 4 -1.48 53.65 71.39
N GLU A 5 -2.53 54.39 71.73
CA GLU A 5 -3.68 54.75 70.88
C GLU A 5 -3.78 56.28 70.79
N VAL A 6 -3.95 56.83 69.59
CA VAL A 6 -4.22 58.27 69.35
C VAL A 6 -5.13 58.43 68.12
N SER A 7 -5.92 59.51 68.11
CA SER A 7 -6.65 59.99 66.94
C SER A 7 -6.02 61.32 66.47
N GLY A 8 -5.51 61.35 65.23
CA GLY A 8 -4.83 62.48 64.58
C GLY A 8 -3.30 62.42 64.50
N ASP A 9 -2.75 63.20 63.58
CA ASP A 9 -1.38 63.12 63.00
C ASP A 9 -0.23 63.08 64.04
N GLY A 10 0.67 62.08 63.92
CA GLY A 10 1.84 61.95 64.77
C GLY A 10 2.71 60.69 64.59
N MET A 11 3.75 60.59 65.43
CA MET A 11 4.64 59.43 65.51
C MET A 11 4.34 58.65 66.80
N LEU A 12 4.07 57.34 66.67
CA LEU A 12 3.62 56.46 67.76
C LEU A 12 4.53 55.23 67.84
N THR A 13 5.22 55.05 68.97
CA THR A 13 6.24 53.99 69.12
C THR A 13 6.08 53.22 70.43
N GLY A 14 5.92 51.89 70.35
CA GLY A 14 5.90 50.97 71.49
C GLY A 14 7.03 49.92 71.44
N GLU A 15 7.89 49.86 72.45
CA GLU A 15 8.95 48.83 72.58
C GLU A 15 8.78 47.97 73.84
N ALA A 16 8.92 46.64 73.73
CA ALA A 16 8.91 45.69 74.85
C ALA A 16 10.12 44.74 74.84
N LYS A 17 10.66 44.39 76.03
CA LYS A 17 11.83 43.48 76.19
C LYS A 17 11.72 42.72 77.51
N GLY A 18 11.95 41.40 77.51
CA GLY A 18 11.93 40.58 78.72
C GLY A 18 11.24 39.23 78.50
N SER A 19 10.82 38.55 79.58
CA SER A 19 10.34 37.16 79.50
C SER A 19 8.82 37.01 79.28
N SER A 20 8.17 38.03 78.69
CA SER A 20 6.73 38.09 78.39
C SER A 20 6.45 39.37 77.59
N SER A 21 6.87 39.38 76.33
CA SER A 21 7.12 40.61 75.55
C SER A 21 5.96 41.01 74.63
N THR A 22 5.01 41.81 75.13
CA THR A 22 3.88 42.35 74.35
C THR A 22 3.99 43.85 74.06
N ALA A 23 3.76 44.29 72.82
CA ALA A 23 3.71 45.71 72.40
C ALA A 23 2.62 45.96 71.33
N SER A 24 1.92 47.11 71.41
CA SER A 24 1.03 47.59 70.33
C SER A 24 1.05 49.10 70.09
N ALA A 25 0.72 49.51 68.86
CA ALA A 25 0.53 50.90 68.45
C ALA A 25 -0.63 51.02 67.45
N THR A 26 -1.65 51.84 67.75
CA THR A 26 -2.86 51.98 66.94
C THR A 26 -3.21 53.45 66.69
N ALA A 27 -3.68 53.77 65.48
CA ALA A 27 -4.27 55.04 65.10
C ALA A 27 -5.75 54.88 64.74
N ASP A 28 -6.55 55.90 65.06
CA ASP A 28 -8.00 56.03 64.84
C ASP A 28 -8.23 57.40 64.19
N GLY A 29 -8.01 57.46 62.87
CA GLY A 29 -7.99 58.65 62.03
C GLY A 29 -6.68 59.46 61.98
N GLY A 30 -6.44 60.09 60.82
CA GLY A 30 -5.40 61.10 60.55
C GLY A 30 -4.27 60.63 59.64
N ASP A 31 -3.64 61.55 58.91
CA ASP A 31 -2.76 61.23 57.77
C ASP A 31 -1.26 61.29 58.15
N ASP A 32 -0.38 60.74 57.32
CA ASP A 32 1.11 60.87 57.42
C ASP A 32 1.72 60.28 58.73
N ASN A 33 1.05 59.34 59.42
CA ASN A 33 1.54 58.79 60.69
C ASN A 33 2.71 57.80 60.55
N ASP A 34 3.51 57.66 61.63
CA ASP A 34 4.56 56.64 61.76
C ASP A 34 4.32 55.79 63.02
N LEU A 35 3.64 54.64 62.84
CA LEU A 35 3.20 53.69 63.86
C LEU A 35 4.19 52.53 63.95
N ARG A 36 4.83 52.31 65.11
CA ARG A 36 5.84 51.25 65.28
C ARG A 36 5.68 50.47 66.59
N ALA A 37 5.56 49.15 66.50
CA ALA A 37 5.56 48.24 67.64
C ALA A 37 6.72 47.24 67.55
N SER A 38 7.42 46.96 68.67
CA SER A 38 8.50 45.95 68.64
C SER A 38 8.77 45.19 69.94
N ALA A 39 9.24 43.94 69.80
CA ALA A 39 9.62 43.02 70.87
C ALA A 39 10.92 42.25 70.60
N VAL A 40 11.61 41.80 71.65
CA VAL A 40 12.81 40.93 71.59
C VAL A 40 12.83 39.95 72.76
N GLY A 41 12.74 38.65 72.48
CA GLY A 41 12.98 37.54 73.41
C GLY A 41 11.82 37.07 74.30
N SER A 42 11.94 35.81 74.75
CA SER A 42 10.94 34.84 75.21
C SER A 42 9.47 35.27 75.35
N GLY A 43 8.61 34.68 74.52
CA GLY A 43 7.14 34.72 74.61
C GLY A 43 6.52 36.04 74.14
N ASN A 44 6.74 36.39 72.88
CA ASN A 44 6.30 37.60 72.19
C ASN A 44 4.77 37.67 71.97
N THR A 45 4.29 38.88 71.68
CA THR A 45 3.14 39.17 70.79
C THR A 45 3.23 40.64 70.37
N VAL A 46 3.20 40.99 69.09
CA VAL A 46 3.36 42.39 68.61
C VAL A 46 2.25 42.75 67.62
N SER A 47 1.62 43.92 67.74
CA SER A 47 0.56 44.39 66.83
C SER A 47 0.71 45.88 66.48
N ALA A 48 0.40 46.30 65.25
CA ALA A 48 0.29 47.71 64.90
C ALA A 48 -0.82 47.95 63.87
N SER A 49 -1.67 48.96 64.03
CA SER A 49 -2.82 49.18 63.13
C SER A 49 -3.21 50.64 62.89
N SER A 50 -3.78 50.94 61.72
CA SER A 50 -4.53 52.17 61.44
C SER A 50 -6.00 51.85 61.14
N VAL A 51 -6.87 52.83 61.37
CA VAL A 51 -8.31 52.82 61.07
C VAL A 51 -8.70 54.21 60.54
N ASP A 52 -9.51 54.32 59.47
CA ASP A 52 -9.95 55.57 58.82
C ASP A 52 -8.78 56.55 58.49
N ALA A 53 -7.67 56.07 57.92
CA ALA A 53 -6.41 56.84 57.92
C ALA A 53 -5.42 56.57 56.76
N ASP A 54 -4.93 57.66 56.16
CA ASP A 54 -4.17 57.64 54.88
C ASP A 54 -2.64 57.83 55.03
N MET A 55 -1.87 57.34 54.05
CA MET A 55 -0.43 57.62 53.85
C MET A 55 0.47 57.23 55.05
N ASN A 56 0.02 56.33 55.92
CA ASN A 56 0.71 55.95 57.16
C ASN A 56 1.78 54.88 56.94
N HIS A 57 2.72 54.82 57.88
CA HIS A 57 3.75 53.78 57.95
C HIS A 57 3.57 52.96 59.23
N ILE A 58 3.29 51.66 59.09
CA ILE A 58 2.85 50.76 60.16
C ILE A 58 3.83 49.58 60.24
N ASP A 59 4.73 49.57 61.23
CA ASP A 59 5.79 48.56 61.41
C ASP A 59 5.61 47.77 62.73
N ALA A 60 5.39 46.45 62.65
CA ALA A 60 5.40 45.52 63.78
C ALA A 60 6.61 44.56 63.68
N VAL A 61 7.47 44.49 64.71
CA VAL A 61 8.74 43.73 64.65
C VAL A 61 9.05 42.91 65.91
N ALA A 62 9.18 41.58 65.77
CA ALA A 62 9.72 40.69 66.81
C ALA A 62 11.08 40.09 66.42
N HIS A 63 11.86 39.70 67.43
CA HIS A 63 12.92 38.68 67.34
C HIS A 63 12.68 37.68 68.48
N GLY A 64 12.71 36.39 68.18
CA GLY A 64 12.38 35.29 69.08
C GLY A 64 13.37 35.13 70.25
N ASP A 65 13.18 34.13 71.12
CA ASP A 65 11.97 33.32 71.31
C ASP A 65 10.77 34.20 71.73
N GLY A 66 9.50 33.83 71.64
CA GLY A 66 8.81 33.03 70.62
C GLY A 66 7.65 33.89 70.09
N ASN A 67 7.46 34.05 68.77
CA ASN A 67 6.80 35.19 68.05
C ASN A 67 5.26 35.36 68.16
N THR A 68 4.51 35.32 67.05
CA THR A 68 3.25 36.07 66.78
C THR A 68 3.45 37.59 66.62
N VAL A 69 3.35 38.07 65.37
CA VAL A 69 3.46 39.49 64.97
C VAL A 69 2.33 39.83 63.98
N GLU A 70 1.71 40.98 64.13
CA GLU A 70 0.54 41.43 63.36
C GLU A 70 0.70 42.90 62.95
N ALA A 71 0.28 43.27 61.74
CA ALA A 71 0.17 44.67 61.31
C ALA A 71 -1.06 44.85 60.39
N GLY A 72 -1.78 45.96 60.46
CA GLY A 72 -2.99 46.17 59.65
C GLY A 72 -3.26 47.61 59.22
N ALA A 73 -3.82 47.78 58.02
CA ALA A 73 -4.71 48.89 57.67
C ALA A 73 -6.14 48.31 57.61
N VAL A 74 -7.14 49.07 58.06
CA VAL A 74 -8.53 48.63 58.26
C VAL A 74 -9.46 49.83 58.06
N ASP A 75 -10.65 49.65 57.47
CA ASP A 75 -11.71 50.67 57.28
C ASP A 75 -11.21 51.96 56.56
N ASP A 76 -11.52 52.15 55.27
CA ASP A 76 -11.24 53.40 54.50
C ASP A 76 -9.77 53.90 54.69
N ALA A 77 -8.78 53.00 54.62
CA ALA A 77 -7.40 53.27 55.04
C ALA A 77 -6.39 53.15 53.89
N ASP A 78 -6.18 54.26 53.17
CA ASP A 78 -5.51 54.26 51.86
C ASP A 78 -4.00 54.58 51.91
N ASP A 79 -3.27 54.21 50.84
CA ASP A 79 -1.90 54.70 50.56
C ASP A 79 -0.86 54.29 51.64
N ASN A 80 -1.21 53.34 52.53
CA ASN A 80 -0.41 52.96 53.70
C ASN A 80 0.68 51.92 53.39
N ARG A 81 1.68 51.88 54.27
CA ARG A 81 2.75 50.86 54.29
C ARG A 81 2.65 50.02 55.55
N VAL A 82 2.09 48.82 55.42
CA VAL A 82 1.91 47.82 56.49
C VAL A 82 3.06 46.80 56.46
N GLY A 83 3.74 46.60 57.60
CA GLY A 83 4.95 45.78 57.69
C GLY A 83 5.01 44.94 58.97
N ALA A 84 5.00 43.62 58.85
CA ALA A 84 5.14 42.68 59.96
C ALA A 84 6.42 41.83 59.81
N VAL A 85 7.28 41.77 60.85
CA VAL A 85 8.58 41.09 60.76
C VAL A 85 8.91 40.25 62.00
N ALA A 86 9.23 38.97 61.83
CA ALA A 86 9.82 38.11 62.87
C ALA A 86 11.19 37.55 62.47
N ARG A 87 11.91 37.01 63.46
CA ARG A 87 13.10 36.15 63.30
C ARG A 87 13.07 35.13 64.44
N GLY A 88 13.05 33.82 64.16
CA GLY A 88 12.69 32.74 65.10
C GLY A 88 13.50 32.71 66.42
N ASP A 89 13.07 31.98 67.46
CA ASP A 89 12.14 30.82 67.54
C ASP A 89 10.62 31.17 67.54
N ASP A 90 9.72 30.17 67.32
CA ASP A 90 8.23 30.15 67.27
C ASP A 90 7.55 31.22 66.36
N ASN A 91 7.27 31.04 65.06
CA ASN A 91 6.86 32.18 64.19
C ASN A 91 5.38 32.64 64.28
N MET A 92 4.61 32.56 63.19
CA MET A 92 3.37 33.31 62.95
C MET A 92 3.61 34.83 62.79
N VAL A 93 3.53 35.30 61.55
CA VAL A 93 3.63 36.73 61.17
C VAL A 93 2.49 37.03 60.23
N MET A 94 1.70 38.06 60.50
CA MET A 94 0.50 38.45 59.77
C MET A 94 0.56 39.94 59.39
N ALA A 95 0.19 40.28 58.16
CA ALA A 95 0.01 41.66 57.73
C ALA A 95 -1.29 41.76 56.90
N LEU A 96 -2.13 42.78 57.13
CA LEU A 96 -3.48 42.87 56.56
C LEU A 96 -3.76 44.27 55.96
N ALA A 97 -4.56 44.29 54.90
CA ALA A 97 -5.46 45.39 54.50
C ALA A 97 -6.88 44.80 54.50
N VAL A 98 -7.88 45.52 55.01
CA VAL A 98 -9.24 45.02 55.26
C VAL A 98 -10.26 46.17 55.14
N ASP A 99 -11.45 45.91 54.58
CA ASP A 99 -12.60 46.82 54.52
C ASP A 99 -12.28 48.14 53.78
N ASP A 100 -12.45 48.17 52.44
CA ASP A 100 -12.26 49.36 51.57
C ASP A 100 -10.86 50.03 51.77
N ALA A 101 -9.78 49.24 51.85
CA ALA A 101 -8.43 49.74 52.17
C ALA A 101 -7.48 49.68 50.96
N ASP A 102 -7.38 50.78 50.21
CA ASP A 102 -6.80 50.79 48.86
C ASP A 102 -5.32 51.24 48.79
N ASP A 103 -4.66 50.95 47.66
CA ASP A 103 -3.31 51.45 47.31
C ASP A 103 -2.19 51.03 48.32
N ASN A 104 -2.49 50.13 49.27
CA ASN A 104 -1.61 49.78 50.38
C ASN A 104 -0.48 48.81 49.98
N ARG A 105 0.61 48.88 50.75
CA ARG A 105 1.72 47.92 50.67
C ARG A 105 1.80 47.09 51.93
N VAL A 106 1.31 45.85 51.85
CA VAL A 106 1.24 44.88 52.95
C VAL A 106 2.39 43.86 52.87
N GLU A 107 3.36 43.90 53.80
CA GLU A 107 4.54 43.00 53.78
C GLU A 107 4.77 42.24 55.10
N ALA A 108 4.64 40.90 55.08
CA ALA A 108 4.94 39.99 56.18
C ALA A 108 6.26 39.22 55.93
N VAL A 109 7.18 39.19 56.91
CA VAL A 109 8.53 38.59 56.73
C VAL A 109 9.04 37.84 57.96
N ALA A 110 9.39 36.55 57.82
CA ALA A 110 10.06 35.76 58.86
C ALA A 110 11.42 35.19 58.43
N ARG A 111 12.24 34.76 59.40
CA ARG A 111 13.57 34.13 59.21
C ARG A 111 13.96 33.28 60.42
N GLY A 112 14.27 32.00 60.25
CA GLY A 112 14.58 31.09 61.36
C GLY A 112 13.35 30.30 61.80
N ASP A 113 13.40 29.77 63.02
CA ASP A 113 12.95 28.40 63.29
C ASP A 113 11.42 28.29 63.54
N ASP A 114 10.73 27.41 62.80
CA ASP A 114 9.28 27.08 62.75
C ASP A 114 8.34 28.07 61.98
N ASN A 115 8.58 28.38 60.69
CA ASN A 115 7.92 29.52 60.02
C ASN A 115 6.46 29.30 59.62
N MET A 116 5.58 30.22 60.03
CA MET A 116 4.27 30.50 59.43
C MET A 116 4.18 32.00 59.14
N VAL A 117 3.87 32.40 57.90
CA VAL A 117 3.81 33.81 57.47
C VAL A 117 2.58 34.01 56.58
N MET A 118 1.79 35.05 56.84
CA MET A 118 0.56 35.37 56.13
C MET A 118 0.52 36.87 55.77
N ALA A 119 0.05 37.22 54.58
CA ALA A 119 -0.27 38.59 54.21
C ALA A 119 -1.56 38.61 53.36
N LEU A 120 -2.55 39.43 53.70
CA LEU A 120 -3.85 39.45 53.00
C LEU A 120 -4.29 40.89 52.65
N ALA A 121 -5.02 41.02 51.54
CA ALA A 121 -6.05 42.03 51.30
C ALA A 121 -7.41 41.31 51.34
N VAL A 122 -8.45 41.93 51.93
CA VAL A 122 -9.75 41.30 52.22
C VAL A 122 -10.85 42.37 52.17
N ASP A 123 -12.06 42.00 51.73
CA ASP A 123 -13.28 42.84 51.76
C ASP A 123 -13.11 44.16 50.95
N ASP A 124 -13.26 44.08 49.63
CA ASP A 124 -13.22 45.20 48.67
C ASP A 124 -11.94 46.08 48.77
N ALA A 125 -10.77 45.48 49.04
CA ALA A 125 -9.50 46.19 49.24
C ALA A 125 -8.61 46.14 47.97
N ASP A 126 -8.58 47.23 47.20
CA ASP A 126 -8.09 47.26 45.81
C ASP A 126 -6.66 47.82 45.65
N ASP A 127 -6.06 47.57 44.47
CA ASP A 127 -4.74 48.10 44.03
C ASP A 127 -3.55 47.75 44.98
N ASN A 128 -3.76 46.84 45.94
CA ASN A 128 -2.81 46.54 47.01
C ASN A 128 -1.64 45.67 46.58
N ARG A 129 -0.50 45.87 47.25
CA ARG A 129 0.73 45.09 47.07
C ARG A 129 1.03 44.19 48.27
N VAL A 130 0.34 43.05 48.29
CA VAL A 130 0.42 42.01 49.34
C VAL A 130 1.64 41.09 49.17
N GLY A 131 2.42 40.86 50.23
CA GLY A 131 3.68 40.10 50.14
C GLY A 131 4.10 39.36 51.41
N ALA A 132 4.19 38.02 51.36
CA ALA A 132 4.64 37.16 52.45
C ALA A 132 5.99 36.49 52.13
N VAL A 133 6.97 36.50 53.06
CA VAL A 133 8.32 35.94 52.84
C VAL A 133 8.89 35.21 54.07
N ALA A 134 9.25 33.92 53.93
CA ALA A 134 9.99 33.15 54.94
C ALA A 134 11.41 32.74 54.50
N ARG A 135 12.26 32.36 55.47
CA ARG A 135 13.56 31.70 55.26
C ARG A 135 13.93 30.84 56.47
N GLY A 136 14.09 29.54 56.30
CA GLY A 136 14.37 28.56 57.37
C GLY A 136 14.17 27.15 56.83
N ASP A 137 14.32 26.13 57.66
CA ASP A 137 14.32 24.73 57.20
C ASP A 137 12.95 24.02 57.39
N ASP A 138 11.91 24.81 57.72
CA ASP A 138 10.48 24.43 57.76
C ASP A 138 9.69 25.74 57.50
N ASN A 139 9.06 25.91 56.33
CA ASN A 139 8.36 27.17 55.99
C ASN A 139 6.93 26.97 55.47
N MET A 140 5.94 27.55 56.15
CA MET A 140 4.59 27.79 55.64
C MET A 140 4.41 29.29 55.32
N VAL A 141 4.08 29.63 54.07
CA VAL A 141 3.92 31.02 53.62
C VAL A 141 2.65 31.16 52.80
N ILE A 142 1.74 32.04 53.20
CA ILE A 142 0.44 32.28 52.58
C ILE A 142 0.34 33.75 52.18
N ALA A 143 -0.20 34.06 51.01
CA ALA A 143 -0.60 35.42 50.63
C ALA A 143 -1.95 35.41 49.89
N GLY A 144 -2.79 36.43 50.05
CA GLY A 144 -4.13 36.44 49.46
C GLY A 144 -4.69 37.81 49.10
N ALA A 145 -5.57 37.83 48.10
CA ALA A 145 -6.67 38.77 47.92
C ALA A 145 -7.97 37.93 48.06
N VAL A 146 -8.99 38.45 48.74
CA VAL A 146 -10.19 37.70 49.16
C VAL A 146 -11.40 38.64 49.21
N ASP A 147 -12.59 38.15 48.84
CA ASP A 147 -13.87 38.86 48.94
C ASP A 147 -13.84 40.22 48.20
N GLY A 148 -13.90 40.21 46.87
CA GLY A 148 -14.05 41.41 46.02
C GLY A 148 -12.80 42.29 45.86
N ALA A 149 -11.64 41.83 46.32
CA ALA A 149 -10.39 42.61 46.30
C ALA A 149 -9.70 42.55 44.91
N ASP A 150 -9.80 43.61 44.13
CA ASP A 150 -9.41 43.69 42.70
C ASP A 150 -8.03 44.34 42.46
N ASP A 151 -7.47 44.14 41.26
CA ASP A 151 -6.21 44.75 40.75
C ASP A 151 -4.95 44.46 41.62
N ASN A 152 -5.05 43.59 42.64
CA ASN A 152 -4.01 43.36 43.63
C ASN A 152 -2.83 42.55 43.10
N ARG A 153 -1.67 42.79 43.73
CA ARG A 153 -0.42 42.07 43.45
C ARG A 153 0.05 41.24 44.63
N VAL A 154 -0.53 40.05 44.73
CA VAL A 154 -0.29 39.02 45.76
C VAL A 154 1.01 38.24 45.52
N GLY A 155 1.86 38.07 46.53
CA GLY A 155 3.14 37.36 46.39
C GLY A 155 3.66 36.62 47.63
N ALA A 156 3.73 35.29 47.57
CA ALA A 156 4.29 34.43 48.62
C ALA A 156 5.67 33.88 48.22
N ALA A 157 6.64 33.85 49.15
CA ALA A 157 7.96 33.26 48.88
C ALA A 157 8.68 32.62 50.07
N ALA A 158 9.26 31.43 49.87
CA ALA A 158 10.08 30.74 50.88
C ALA A 158 11.49 30.40 50.37
N ARG A 159 12.39 30.04 51.30
CA ARG A 159 13.74 29.54 50.99
C ARG A 159 14.37 28.80 52.18
N GLY A 160 14.80 27.58 51.90
CA GLY A 160 15.45 26.62 52.80
C GLY A 160 14.91 25.25 52.43
N ASP A 161 15.00 24.27 53.31
CA ASP A 161 14.44 22.94 53.05
C ASP A 161 12.96 22.92 53.51
N ASP A 162 12.16 21.91 53.12
CA ASP A 162 10.75 21.71 53.52
C ASP A 162 9.85 22.97 53.43
N ASN A 163 9.48 23.38 52.20
CA ASN A 163 8.68 24.59 51.96
C ASN A 163 7.24 24.28 51.52
N THR A 164 6.25 24.88 52.18
CA THR A 164 4.86 25.02 51.73
C THR A 164 4.55 26.49 51.45
N VAL A 165 4.28 26.84 50.19
CA VAL A 165 4.04 28.23 49.76
C VAL A 165 2.73 28.32 48.99
N GLU A 166 1.83 29.19 49.42
CA GLU A 166 0.48 29.35 48.89
C GLU A 166 0.21 30.83 48.55
N ALA A 167 -0.43 31.10 47.43
CA ALA A 167 -0.88 32.44 47.04
C ALA A 167 -2.26 32.36 46.36
N GLY A 168 -3.21 33.23 46.70
CA GLY A 168 -4.58 33.17 46.16
C GLY A 168 -5.19 34.51 45.77
N ALA A 169 -6.16 34.46 44.85
CA ALA A 169 -7.29 35.37 44.71
C ALA A 169 -8.58 34.53 44.90
N VAL A 170 -9.57 35.01 45.64
CA VAL A 170 -10.74 34.22 46.07
C VAL A 170 -11.98 35.10 46.15
N ASP A 171 -13.13 34.58 45.70
CA ASP A 171 -14.48 35.17 45.82
C ASP A 171 -14.60 36.55 45.12
N ASP A 172 -15.02 36.53 43.83
CA ASP A 172 -15.23 37.72 42.97
C ASP A 172 -14.00 38.67 42.86
N ALA A 173 -12.76 38.14 42.99
CA ALA A 173 -11.52 38.93 43.02
C ALA A 173 -10.80 38.97 41.64
N ASP A 174 -11.02 40.03 40.87
CA ASP A 174 -10.66 40.17 39.44
C ASP A 174 -9.33 40.89 39.20
N ASP A 175 -8.77 40.74 37.98
CA ASP A 175 -7.56 41.42 37.48
C ASP A 175 -6.26 41.18 38.33
N ASN A 176 -6.31 40.29 39.34
CA ASN A 176 -5.24 40.08 40.30
C ASN A 176 -4.03 39.34 39.71
N ARG A 177 -2.85 39.68 40.26
CA ARG A 177 -1.58 39.03 39.91
C ARG A 177 -1.00 38.25 41.08
N VAL A 178 -1.38 36.98 41.15
CA VAL A 178 -1.02 36.00 42.18
C VAL A 178 0.31 35.29 41.86
N GLY A 179 1.22 35.18 42.84
CA GLY A 179 2.52 34.52 42.63
C GLY A 179 3.15 33.82 43.85
N ALA A 180 3.37 32.52 43.75
CA ALA A 180 4.01 31.69 44.78
C ALA A 180 5.42 31.21 44.35
N VAL A 181 6.44 31.34 45.22
CA VAL A 181 7.83 30.98 44.88
C VAL A 181 8.62 30.29 46.01
N ALA A 182 9.04 29.04 45.82
CA ALA A 182 9.93 28.33 46.74
C ALA A 182 11.35 28.08 46.17
N ARG A 183 12.32 27.78 47.05
CA ARG A 183 13.73 27.47 46.71
C ARG A 183 14.46 26.69 47.81
N GLY A 184 14.88 25.49 47.47
CA GLY A 184 15.57 24.51 48.31
C GLY A 184 15.04 23.13 47.92
N ASP A 185 15.20 22.12 48.75
CA ASP A 185 14.67 20.78 48.46
C ASP A 185 13.29 20.60 49.13
N ASP A 186 12.49 19.61 48.71
CA ASP A 186 11.14 19.31 49.23
C ASP A 186 10.19 20.55 49.23
N ASN A 187 9.75 20.99 48.04
CA ASN A 187 8.86 22.16 47.91
C ASN A 187 7.44 21.79 47.48
N THR A 188 6.44 22.17 48.27
CA THR A 188 5.03 22.29 47.85
C THR A 188 4.72 23.76 47.56
N VAL A 189 4.32 24.09 46.32
CA VAL A 189 4.01 25.45 45.88
C VAL A 189 2.64 25.48 45.21
N ILE A 190 1.72 26.28 45.72
CA ILE A 190 0.35 26.42 45.24
C ILE A 190 0.11 27.90 44.90
N ALA A 191 -0.49 28.18 43.74
CA ALA A 191 -1.03 29.48 43.40
C ALA A 191 -2.44 29.29 42.82
N GLY A 192 -3.40 30.15 43.15
CA GLY A 192 -4.78 29.99 42.67
C GLY A 192 -5.57 31.27 42.43
N ALA A 193 -6.61 31.15 41.61
CA ALA A 193 -7.77 32.04 41.53
C ALA A 193 -9.04 31.18 41.68
N PHE A 194 -9.98 31.58 42.53
CA PHE A 194 -11.11 30.73 42.94
C PHE A 194 -12.41 31.53 43.06
N GLU A 195 -13.53 30.90 42.70
CA GLU A 195 -14.91 31.37 42.89
C GLU A 195 -15.18 32.72 42.18
N ASP A 196 -15.52 32.63 40.89
CA ASP A 196 -15.93 33.74 40.00
C ASP A 196 -14.83 34.80 39.70
N ALA A 197 -13.57 34.51 40.01
CA ALA A 197 -12.41 35.39 39.81
C ALA A 197 -11.83 35.38 38.36
N ASP A 198 -12.10 36.44 37.59
CA ASP A 198 -11.78 36.63 36.16
C ASP A 198 -10.48 37.43 35.87
N ASP A 199 -9.95 37.32 34.64
CA ASP A 199 -8.77 38.06 34.12
C ASP A 199 -7.45 37.91 34.95
N ASN A 200 -7.40 36.95 35.88
CA ASN A 200 -6.30 36.75 36.82
C ASN A 200 -5.04 36.15 36.19
N ARG A 201 -3.89 36.49 36.78
CA ARG A 201 -2.56 35.99 36.38
C ARG A 201 -1.87 35.23 37.51
N VAL A 202 -2.09 33.91 37.51
CA VAL A 202 -1.68 32.96 38.54
C VAL A 202 -0.34 32.31 38.21
N GLY A 203 0.66 32.39 39.11
CA GLY A 203 2.01 31.87 38.84
C GLY A 203 2.68 31.12 40.00
N ALA A 204 2.93 29.81 39.85
CA ALA A 204 3.64 28.97 40.84
C ALA A 204 5.04 28.59 40.36
N VAL A 205 6.08 28.79 41.19
CA VAL A 205 7.49 28.51 40.81
C VAL A 205 8.33 27.86 41.92
N ALA A 206 8.91 26.69 41.67
CA ALA A 206 9.88 26.04 42.57
C ALA A 206 11.27 25.86 41.95
N ARG A 207 12.29 25.60 42.79
CA ARG A 207 13.68 25.28 42.38
C ARG A 207 14.44 24.51 43.47
N GLY A 208 15.05 23.40 43.08
CA GLY A 208 15.73 22.39 43.90
C GLY A 208 15.12 21.03 43.54
N ASP A 209 15.37 19.98 44.30
CA ASP A 209 14.84 18.64 43.97
C ASP A 209 13.50 18.38 44.70
N ASP A 210 12.75 17.36 44.29
CA ASP A 210 11.47 16.94 44.92
C ASP A 210 10.41 18.07 45.02
N ASN A 211 10.09 18.72 43.89
CA ASN A 211 9.07 19.79 43.86
C ASN A 211 7.67 19.29 43.48
N THR A 212 6.65 19.64 44.26
CA THR A 212 5.23 19.66 43.88
C THR A 212 4.79 21.10 43.62
N VAL A 213 4.43 21.44 42.38
CA VAL A 213 4.05 22.80 41.96
C VAL A 213 2.68 22.77 41.30
N THR A 214 1.75 23.57 41.81
CA THR A 214 0.35 23.62 41.39
C THR A 214 -0.06 25.08 41.13
N ALA A 215 -0.63 25.36 39.96
CA ALA A 215 -1.27 26.63 39.63
C ALA A 215 -2.70 26.36 39.13
N GLU A 216 -3.72 26.98 39.74
CA GLU A 216 -5.13 26.63 39.48
C GLU A 216 -6.02 27.86 39.25
N ALA A 217 -7.07 27.70 38.43
CA ALA A 217 -8.17 28.64 38.29
C ALA A 217 -9.49 27.85 38.33
N TYR A 218 -10.44 28.22 39.19
CA TYR A 218 -11.62 27.39 39.49
C TYR A 218 -12.89 28.22 39.67
N GLY A 219 -13.97 27.80 39.01
CA GLY A 219 -15.31 28.38 39.16
C GLY A 219 -15.52 29.60 38.26
N ASN A 220 -15.98 29.36 37.03
CA ASN A 220 -16.21 30.38 35.98
C ASN A 220 -14.98 31.17 35.52
N ALA A 221 -13.78 30.60 35.67
CA ALA A 221 -12.53 31.20 35.28
C ALA A 221 -12.45 31.54 33.78
N THR A 222 -12.61 32.81 33.38
CA THR A 222 -12.39 33.30 32.02
C THR A 222 -11.14 34.18 31.88
N MET A 223 -10.49 34.10 30.71
CA MET A 223 -9.31 34.90 30.32
C MET A 223 -8.05 34.78 31.23
N ASN A 224 -8.00 33.81 32.14
CA ASN A 224 -6.89 33.64 33.08
C ASN A 224 -5.59 33.13 32.43
N ASP A 225 -4.45 33.57 32.97
CA ASP A 225 -3.09 33.26 32.52
C ASP A 225 -2.37 32.46 33.63
N VAL A 226 -2.49 31.12 33.60
CA VAL A 226 -2.08 30.16 34.64
C VAL A 226 -0.73 29.49 34.30
N ASP A 227 0.34 29.88 35.01
CA ASP A 227 1.74 29.45 34.79
C ASP A 227 2.28 28.59 35.98
N ALA A 228 2.61 27.31 35.77
CA ALA A 228 3.29 26.44 36.76
C ALA A 228 4.71 26.03 36.32
N VAL A 229 5.76 26.27 37.14
CA VAL A 229 7.16 26.03 36.74
C VAL A 229 8.07 25.42 37.83
N ALA A 230 8.68 24.27 37.56
CA ALA A 230 9.72 23.67 38.41
C ALA A 230 11.11 23.59 37.75
N ARG A 231 12.17 23.38 38.55
CA ARG A 231 13.56 23.11 38.09
C ARG A 231 14.38 22.35 39.15
N GLY A 232 14.95 21.23 38.75
CA GLY A 232 15.63 20.22 39.56
C GLY A 232 15.07 18.86 39.19
N ASP A 233 15.44 17.80 39.89
CA ASP A 233 14.99 16.44 39.54
C ASP A 233 13.70 16.06 40.31
N GLU A 234 12.98 15.05 39.83
CA GLU A 234 11.76 14.46 40.43
C GLU A 234 10.58 15.46 40.67
N ASN A 235 10.34 16.38 39.71
CA ASN A 235 9.25 17.36 39.83
C ASN A 235 7.86 16.79 39.48
N THR A 236 6.83 17.11 40.27
CA THR A 236 5.42 17.09 39.86
C THR A 236 4.92 18.52 39.63
N VAL A 237 4.47 18.84 38.42
CA VAL A 237 4.02 20.19 38.02
C VAL A 237 2.62 20.10 37.42
N LYS A 238 1.65 20.82 37.99
CA LYS A 238 0.26 20.91 37.53
C LYS A 238 -0.10 22.38 37.26
N ALA A 239 -0.65 22.66 36.09
CA ALA A 239 -1.42 23.87 35.81
C ALA A 239 -2.84 23.45 35.39
N SER A 240 -3.89 24.05 35.95
CA SER A 240 -5.26 23.73 35.50
C SER A 240 -6.27 24.88 35.62
N ALA A 241 -7.20 24.94 34.67
CA ALA A 241 -8.41 25.76 34.75
C ALA A 241 -9.66 24.86 34.67
N SER A 242 -10.71 25.18 35.43
CA SER A 242 -11.93 24.35 35.49
C SER A 242 -13.22 25.12 35.80
N GLU A 243 -14.33 24.63 35.23
CA GLU A 243 -15.69 25.20 35.24
C GLU A 243 -15.84 26.47 34.39
N ASN A 244 -16.52 26.38 33.23
CA ASN A 244 -16.76 27.49 32.29
C ASN A 244 -15.49 28.19 31.78
N VAL A 245 -14.56 27.37 31.31
CA VAL A 245 -13.19 27.78 30.95
C VAL A 245 -13.13 28.37 29.54
N VAL A 246 -13.21 29.70 29.41
CA VAL A 246 -13.18 30.43 28.12
C VAL A 246 -11.97 31.33 27.97
N ASP A 247 -11.28 31.26 26.82
CA ASP A 247 -10.13 32.11 26.44
C ASP A 247 -8.91 32.06 27.39
N ASN A 248 -8.78 31.00 28.21
CA ASN A 248 -7.69 30.84 29.18
C ASN A 248 -6.39 30.34 28.55
N ARG A 249 -5.28 30.61 29.24
CA ARG A 249 -3.96 30.03 28.96
C ARG A 249 -3.44 29.26 30.15
N VAL A 250 -3.09 27.99 29.94
CA VAL A 250 -2.66 27.06 30.98
C VAL A 250 -1.32 26.44 30.59
N ASP A 251 -0.21 26.93 31.16
CA ASP A 251 1.16 26.51 30.83
C ASP A 251 1.85 25.84 32.03
N ALA A 252 2.23 24.56 31.90
CA ALA A 252 3.01 23.80 32.87
C ALA A 252 4.43 23.47 32.34
N ALA A 253 5.48 23.68 33.14
CA ALA A 253 6.85 23.46 32.69
C ALA A 253 7.83 22.93 33.76
N ALA A 254 8.60 21.90 33.43
CA ALA A 254 9.69 21.37 34.28
C ALA A 254 11.06 21.38 33.57
N ARG A 255 12.15 21.22 34.34
CA ARG A 255 13.51 20.94 33.84
C ARG A 255 14.31 20.14 34.86
N GLY A 256 14.96 19.08 34.40
CA GLY A 256 15.60 18.04 35.22
C GLY A 256 15.07 16.67 34.79
N ASP A 257 15.52 15.61 35.43
CA ASP A 257 15.12 14.23 35.10
C ASP A 257 13.94 13.76 35.97
N GLY A 258 13.08 12.89 35.43
CA GLY A 258 12.00 12.22 36.19
C GLY A 258 10.77 13.09 36.49
N ASN A 259 10.42 14.06 35.65
CA ASN A 259 9.30 14.97 35.90
C ASN A 259 7.95 14.40 35.46
N ASN A 260 6.89 14.72 36.22
CA ASN A 260 5.48 14.58 35.84
C ASN A 260 4.88 15.97 35.62
N VAL A 261 4.44 16.30 34.40
CA VAL A 261 4.00 17.65 34.01
C VAL A 261 2.60 17.60 33.38
N THR A 262 1.61 18.20 34.03
CA THR A 262 0.22 18.21 33.59
C THR A 262 -0.27 19.65 33.37
N ALA A 263 -0.87 19.92 32.20
CA ALA A 263 -1.62 21.13 31.91
C ALA A 263 -3.06 20.74 31.50
N GLN A 264 -4.08 21.33 32.11
CA GLN A 264 -5.48 20.92 31.89
C GLN A 264 -6.47 22.09 31.80
N ALA A 265 -7.40 22.05 30.84
CA ALA A 265 -8.62 22.85 30.84
C ALA A 265 -9.83 21.89 30.86
N SER A 266 -10.78 22.10 31.77
CA SER A 266 -11.88 21.15 32.02
C SER A 266 -13.23 21.82 32.22
N GLU A 267 -14.28 21.24 31.65
CA GLU A 267 -15.67 21.69 31.73
C GLU A 267 -15.91 23.00 30.95
N THR A 268 -16.63 22.86 29.83
CA THR A 268 -16.97 23.94 28.87
C THR A 268 -15.75 24.71 28.37
N ALA A 269 -14.70 23.94 28.04
CA ALA A 269 -13.38 24.44 27.70
C ALA A 269 -13.32 24.96 26.26
N THR A 270 -13.61 26.25 26.01
CA THR A 270 -13.58 26.83 24.65
C THR A 270 -12.47 27.86 24.43
N MET A 271 -11.84 27.82 23.25
CA MET A 271 -10.78 28.75 22.79
C MET A 271 -9.49 28.80 23.63
N ASN A 272 -9.25 27.81 24.50
CA ASN A 272 -8.11 27.81 25.43
C ASN A 272 -6.79 27.41 24.77
N ASN A 273 -5.67 27.84 25.36
CA ASN A 273 -4.32 27.40 24.99
C ASN A 273 -3.66 26.65 26.16
N VAL A 274 -3.60 25.32 26.07
CA VAL A 274 -3.08 24.41 27.10
C VAL A 274 -1.72 23.86 26.66
N SER A 275 -0.67 24.01 27.48
CA SER A 275 0.67 23.52 27.14
C SER A 275 1.46 22.89 28.29
N ALA A 276 2.05 21.72 28.04
CA ALA A 276 2.96 21.03 28.95
C ALA A 276 4.37 20.93 28.34
N VAL A 277 5.42 21.28 29.09
CA VAL A 277 6.81 21.33 28.58
C VAL A 277 7.83 20.73 29.56
N ALA A 278 8.72 19.85 29.07
CA ALA A 278 9.85 19.31 29.85
C ALA A 278 11.20 19.39 29.11
N ASP A 279 12.29 19.25 29.86
CA ASP A 279 13.69 19.37 29.40
C ASP A 279 14.55 18.49 30.35
N GLY A 280 14.81 17.24 29.95
CA GLY A 280 15.48 16.18 30.73
C GLY A 280 15.00 14.78 30.31
N ASN A 281 15.38 13.75 31.05
CA ASN A 281 15.06 12.35 30.72
C ASN A 281 13.90 11.81 31.55
N ALA A 282 13.27 10.73 31.07
CA ALA A 282 12.24 9.97 31.79
C ALA A 282 11.05 10.81 32.27
N ASN A 283 10.65 11.84 31.51
CA ASN A 283 9.52 12.69 31.86
C ASN A 283 8.20 12.15 31.33
N LEU A 284 7.13 12.42 32.07
CA LEU A 284 5.74 12.16 31.73
C LEU A 284 5.01 13.50 31.56
N LEU A 285 4.46 13.77 30.37
CA LEU A 285 3.80 15.04 30.05
C LEU A 285 2.38 14.79 29.54
N PHE A 286 1.42 15.51 30.11
CA PHE A 286 0.02 15.54 29.67
C PHE A 286 -0.44 16.99 29.43
N ALA A 287 -1.02 17.26 28.27
CA ALA A 287 -1.79 18.47 28.01
C ALA A 287 -3.20 18.06 27.57
N THR A 288 -4.24 18.53 28.26
CA THR A 288 -5.63 18.09 28.03
C THR A 288 -6.61 19.26 27.98
N ALA A 289 -7.53 19.25 27.01
CA ALA A 289 -8.77 20.02 27.06
C ALA A 289 -9.96 19.02 27.05
N SER A 290 -10.95 19.19 27.92
CA SER A 290 -12.02 18.19 28.10
C SER A 290 -13.40 18.77 28.40
N GLN A 291 -14.44 18.20 27.79
CA GLN A 291 -15.87 18.53 27.87
C GLN A 291 -16.25 19.86 27.18
N GLU A 292 -17.01 19.78 26.08
CA GLU A 292 -17.39 20.91 25.22
C GLU A 292 -16.13 21.71 24.81
N SER A 293 -15.22 21.00 24.12
CA SER A 293 -13.83 21.39 23.90
C SER A 293 -13.56 22.06 22.54
N ASP A 294 -14.34 23.09 22.19
CA ASP A 294 -14.23 23.77 20.89
C ASP A 294 -13.01 24.71 20.75
N MET A 295 -12.39 24.71 19.57
CA MET A 295 -11.40 25.70 19.11
C MET A 295 -10.13 25.83 19.99
N ASN A 296 -9.84 24.84 20.84
CA ASN A 296 -8.66 24.87 21.70
C ASN A 296 -7.36 24.58 20.95
N ARG A 297 -6.27 24.94 21.61
CA ARG A 297 -4.91 24.58 21.22
C ARG A 297 -4.23 23.83 22.34
N VAL A 298 -4.01 22.53 22.15
CA VAL A 298 -3.41 21.63 23.14
C VAL A 298 -2.01 21.22 22.68
N GLY A 299 -0.99 21.39 23.52
CA GLY A 299 0.41 21.28 23.08
C GLY A 299 1.39 20.72 24.12
N ALA A 300 1.89 19.49 23.92
CA ALA A 300 2.89 18.86 24.78
C ALA A 300 4.29 18.78 24.12
N VAL A 301 5.36 19.15 24.83
CA VAL A 301 6.74 19.20 24.27
C VAL A 301 7.83 18.74 25.25
N ALA A 302 8.56 17.67 24.89
CA ALA A 302 9.75 17.22 25.64
C ALA A 302 11.08 17.38 24.86
N ARG A 303 12.19 17.32 25.60
CA ARG A 303 13.56 17.08 25.11
C ARG A 303 14.32 16.22 26.10
N GLY A 304 15.09 15.26 25.59
CA GLY A 304 15.79 14.22 26.35
C GLY A 304 15.27 12.85 25.93
N ASP A 305 15.72 11.82 26.63
CA ASP A 305 15.44 10.42 26.28
C ASP A 305 14.36 9.82 27.22
N ASP A 306 13.75 8.72 26.81
CA ASP A 306 12.74 7.96 27.59
C ASP A 306 11.48 8.76 28.01
N ASN A 307 11.08 9.82 27.28
CA ASN A 307 9.91 10.63 27.65
C ASN A 307 8.58 10.09 27.07
N MET A 308 7.50 10.21 27.84
CA MET A 308 6.13 10.01 27.40
C MET A 308 5.43 11.37 27.28
N VAL A 309 4.93 11.70 26.10
CA VAL A 309 4.40 13.03 25.74
C VAL A 309 3.01 12.88 25.12
N MET A 310 1.97 13.31 25.82
CA MET A 310 0.58 13.19 25.38
C MET A 310 -0.12 14.55 25.31
N ALA A 311 -0.85 14.79 24.23
CA ALA A 311 -1.74 15.92 24.05
C ALA A 311 -3.13 15.42 23.61
N THR A 312 -4.20 15.86 24.29
CA THR A 312 -5.56 15.34 24.09
C THR A 312 -6.61 16.45 24.06
N ALA A 313 -7.59 16.35 23.14
CA ALA A 313 -8.88 17.02 23.24
C ALA A 313 -9.99 15.96 23.41
N GLU A 314 -10.93 16.16 24.33
CA GLU A 314 -11.94 15.15 24.71
C GLU A 314 -13.35 15.73 24.77
N ALA A 315 -14.30 15.06 24.09
CA ALA A 315 -15.74 15.27 24.09
C ALA A 315 -16.23 16.61 23.51
N GLU A 316 -16.92 16.53 22.37
CA GLU A 316 -17.33 17.66 21.53
C GLU A 316 -16.11 18.54 21.25
N ALA A 317 -15.22 18.00 20.43
CA ALA A 317 -13.85 18.45 20.22
C ALA A 317 -13.66 19.07 18.83
N ASP A 318 -14.50 20.04 18.45
CA ASP A 318 -14.46 20.64 17.11
C ASP A 318 -13.35 21.69 16.94
N MET A 319 -12.78 21.74 15.73
CA MET A 319 -11.85 22.80 15.27
C MET A 319 -10.58 22.98 16.13
N ASN A 320 -10.18 21.97 16.90
CA ASN A 320 -8.99 22.00 17.74
C ASN A 320 -7.68 21.89 16.94
N ARG A 321 -6.59 22.35 17.57
CA ARG A 321 -5.23 21.97 17.18
C ARG A 321 -4.54 21.24 18.34
N VAL A 322 -4.39 19.93 18.18
CA VAL A 322 -3.72 19.05 19.16
C VAL A 322 -2.33 18.69 18.66
N GLY A 323 -1.29 18.87 19.49
CA GLY A 323 0.10 18.69 19.07
C GLY A 323 1.04 18.13 20.14
N ALA A 324 1.76 17.06 19.81
CA ALA A 324 2.77 16.45 20.69
C ALA A 324 4.15 16.38 20.01
N VAL A 325 5.23 16.75 20.72
CA VAL A 325 6.59 16.78 20.15
C VAL A 325 7.66 16.31 21.14
N ALA A 326 8.52 15.37 20.73
CA ALA A 326 9.74 14.99 21.48
C ALA A 326 11.04 15.18 20.67
N ARG A 327 12.19 15.16 21.38
CA ARG A 327 13.55 15.10 20.81
C ARG A 327 14.48 14.35 21.74
N GLY A 328 15.09 13.29 21.22
CA GLY A 328 15.88 12.29 21.95
C GLY A 328 15.41 10.91 21.50
N ASP A 329 15.91 9.89 22.17
CA ASP A 329 15.67 8.49 21.81
C ASP A 329 14.65 7.84 22.78
N ASN A 330 14.02 6.73 22.37
CA ASN A 330 13.05 5.97 23.17
C ASN A 330 11.80 6.76 23.67
N ASN A 331 11.37 7.82 22.96
CA ASN A 331 10.20 8.60 23.38
C ASN A 331 8.87 8.03 22.83
N THR A 332 7.81 8.13 23.62
CA THR A 332 6.42 7.90 23.18
C THR A 332 5.72 9.25 23.02
N VAL A 333 5.17 9.53 21.84
CA VAL A 333 4.59 10.84 21.48
C VAL A 333 3.21 10.67 20.88
N THR A 334 2.17 11.06 21.60
CA THR A 334 0.76 10.81 21.24
C THR A 334 -0.03 12.13 21.18
N ALA A 335 -0.78 12.35 20.09
CA ALA A 335 -1.68 13.49 19.92
C ALA A 335 -3.07 13.01 19.45
N VAL A 336 -4.13 13.22 20.23
CA VAL A 336 -5.45 12.63 19.94
C VAL A 336 -6.61 13.64 20.15
N ALA A 337 -7.64 13.56 19.32
CA ALA A 337 -8.98 14.10 19.60
C ALA A 337 -9.99 12.93 19.71
N VAL A 338 -10.96 13.03 20.63
CA VAL A 338 -11.91 11.95 20.94
C VAL A 338 -13.34 12.49 21.10
N ALA A 339 -14.30 11.81 20.47
CA ALA A 339 -15.76 11.98 20.56
C ALA A 339 -16.31 13.31 20.01
N ALA A 340 -16.95 13.22 18.84
CA ALA A 340 -17.41 14.36 18.02
C ALA A 340 -16.22 15.28 17.73
N SER A 341 -15.40 14.85 16.79
CA SER A 341 -14.05 15.38 16.56
C SER A 341 -13.96 16.05 15.19
N ASP A 342 -14.81 17.03 14.85
CA ASP A 342 -14.82 17.59 13.49
C ASP A 342 -13.72 18.63 13.24
N MET A 343 -13.19 18.68 12.01
CA MET A 343 -12.32 19.74 11.49
C MET A 343 -10.98 19.98 12.25
N ASN A 344 -10.43 18.97 12.93
CA ASN A 344 -9.21 19.10 13.75
C ASN A 344 -7.88 19.05 12.96
N ASP A 345 -6.85 19.72 13.47
CA ASP A 345 -5.45 19.67 12.97
C ASP A 345 -4.55 18.98 14.02
N ILE A 346 -4.44 17.65 13.91
CA ILE A 346 -3.83 16.75 14.91
C ILE A 346 -2.43 16.33 14.46
N GLY A 347 -1.41 16.56 15.30
CA GLY A 347 -0.01 16.41 14.89
C GLY A 347 0.96 15.87 15.95
N ALA A 348 1.55 14.69 15.70
CA ALA A 348 2.60 14.12 16.54
C ALA A 348 3.97 14.11 15.82
N ALA A 349 5.06 14.43 16.54
CA ALA A 349 6.40 14.39 15.94
C ALA A 349 7.56 14.06 16.90
N ALA A 350 8.46 13.16 16.48
CA ALA A 350 9.70 12.86 17.19
C ALA A 350 10.96 13.12 16.35
N ARG A 351 12.11 13.12 17.03
CA ARG A 351 13.44 13.11 16.41
C ARG A 351 14.46 12.47 17.35
N GLY A 352 15.07 11.40 16.84
CA GLY A 352 15.94 10.45 17.53
C GLY A 352 15.56 9.06 17.06
N ASP A 353 16.13 8.05 17.69
CA ASP A 353 15.94 6.64 17.32
C ASP A 353 14.97 5.97 18.34
N ASP A 354 14.44 4.79 18.01
CA ASP A 354 13.53 3.99 18.89
C ASP A 354 12.23 4.72 19.36
N ASN A 355 11.76 5.77 18.67
CA ASN A 355 10.55 6.51 19.13
C ASN A 355 9.24 5.90 18.61
N THR A 356 8.19 5.96 19.42
CA THR A 356 6.80 5.69 19.03
C THR A 356 6.05 7.01 18.86
N VAL A 357 5.44 7.25 17.70
CA VAL A 357 4.77 8.52 17.34
C VAL A 357 3.37 8.24 16.81
N GLU A 358 2.34 8.73 17.49
CA GLU A 358 0.94 8.42 17.22
C GLU A 358 0.08 9.69 17.12
N ALA A 359 -0.73 9.78 16.07
CA ALA A 359 -1.73 10.84 15.91
C ALA A 359 -3.10 10.22 15.55
N GLY A 360 -4.19 10.63 16.21
CA GLY A 360 -5.52 10.03 16.02
C GLY A 360 -6.68 11.01 16.13
N ALA A 361 -7.72 10.82 15.31
CA ALA A 361 -9.08 11.30 15.56
C ALA A 361 -9.98 10.07 15.78
N VAL A 362 -10.87 10.11 16.76
CA VAL A 362 -11.64 8.94 17.25
C VAL A 362 -13.07 9.36 17.57
N ASP A 363 -14.05 8.56 17.13
CA ASP A 363 -15.50 8.70 17.33
C ASP A 363 -16.10 9.98 16.69
N ASP A 364 -16.91 9.82 15.64
CA ASP A 364 -17.49 10.90 14.81
C ASP A 364 -16.36 11.83 14.32
N ALA A 365 -15.56 11.35 13.36
CA ALA A 365 -14.23 11.88 13.04
C ALA A 365 -14.16 12.53 11.64
N ASP A 366 -15.03 13.49 11.32
CA ASP A 366 -15.12 14.10 9.98
C ASP A 366 -14.17 15.29 9.74
N ASP A 367 -13.82 15.51 8.46
CA ASP A 367 -13.10 16.71 7.95
C ASP A 367 -11.69 16.92 8.60
N ASN A 368 -11.12 15.91 9.26
CA ASN A 368 -9.89 16.02 10.04
C ASN A 368 -8.61 15.97 9.22
N ARG A 369 -7.56 16.53 9.82
CA ARG A 369 -6.20 16.44 9.33
C ARG A 369 -5.27 15.84 10.38
N VAL A 370 -4.99 14.55 10.25
CA VAL A 370 -4.17 13.77 11.18
C VAL A 370 -2.76 13.53 10.61
N GLY A 371 -1.71 13.81 11.38
CA GLY A 371 -0.33 13.74 10.89
C GLY A 371 0.72 13.28 11.91
N ALA A 372 1.43 12.19 11.61
CA ALA A 372 2.53 11.67 12.44
C ALA A 372 3.89 11.71 11.71
N VAL A 373 4.97 12.16 12.38
CA VAL A 373 6.29 12.33 11.75
C VAL A 373 7.48 11.96 12.66
N ALA A 374 8.31 11.00 12.25
CA ALA A 374 9.60 10.70 12.89
C ALA A 374 10.83 11.06 12.03
N ARG A 375 12.00 11.11 12.67
CA ARG A 375 13.33 11.21 12.03
C ARG A 375 14.41 10.59 12.91
N GLY A 376 14.98 9.51 12.41
CA GLY A 376 15.92 8.60 13.05
C GLY A 376 15.60 7.18 12.60
N ASP A 377 16.28 6.21 13.16
CA ASP A 377 16.13 4.80 12.82
C ASP A 377 15.20 4.10 13.84
N ASP A 378 14.70 2.90 13.52
CA ASP A 378 13.86 2.06 14.42
C ASP A 378 12.54 2.70 14.96
N ASN A 379 12.02 3.77 14.34
CA ASN A 379 10.81 4.44 14.85
C ASN A 379 9.49 3.77 14.39
N MET A 380 8.48 3.79 15.25
CA MET A 380 7.09 3.47 14.93
C MET A 380 6.29 4.77 14.74
N VAL A 381 5.60 4.92 13.60
CA VAL A 381 4.86 6.15 13.23
C VAL A 381 3.46 5.79 12.75
N ILE A 382 2.43 6.19 13.50
CA ILE A 382 1.03 5.83 13.26
C ILE A 382 0.19 7.11 13.14
N ALA A 383 -0.65 7.19 12.11
CA ALA A 383 -1.68 8.22 11.97
C ALA A 383 -3.04 7.55 11.63
N GLY A 384 -4.12 7.93 12.31
CA GLY A 384 -5.43 7.30 12.13
C GLY A 384 -6.64 8.24 12.24
N ALA A 385 -7.72 7.91 11.54
CA ALA A 385 -9.08 8.36 11.84
C ALA A 385 -9.96 7.10 12.04
N PHE A 386 -10.82 7.10 13.07
CA PHE A 386 -11.55 5.90 13.52
C PHE A 386 -13.00 6.24 13.88
N GLU A 387 -13.93 5.36 13.48
CA GLU A 387 -15.39 5.41 13.75
C GLU A 387 -16.10 6.62 13.12
N ASP A 388 -16.83 6.39 12.02
CA ASP A 388 -17.50 7.39 11.18
C ASP A 388 -16.49 8.48 10.73
N ALA A 389 -15.69 8.14 9.72
CA ALA A 389 -14.46 8.86 9.37
C ALA A 389 -14.46 9.37 7.92
N ASP A 390 -15.29 10.39 7.62
CA ASP A 390 -15.42 10.94 6.26
C ASP A 390 -14.54 12.19 5.98
N ASP A 391 -14.21 12.40 4.69
CA ASP A 391 -13.48 13.58 4.16
C ASP A 391 -12.06 13.81 4.76
N ASN A 392 -11.50 12.85 5.52
CA ASN A 392 -10.27 13.03 6.27
C ASN A 392 -9.00 13.04 5.43
N ARG A 393 -7.96 13.68 5.98
CA ARG A 393 -6.60 13.64 5.46
C ARG A 393 -5.59 13.12 6.49
N VAL A 394 -5.36 11.81 6.44
CA VAL A 394 -4.45 11.08 7.33
C VAL A 394 -3.07 10.90 6.69
N GLY A 395 -1.98 11.17 7.42
CA GLY A 395 -0.63 11.07 6.87
C GLY A 395 0.50 10.73 7.85
N ALA A 396 1.22 9.63 7.60
CA ALA A 396 2.38 9.19 8.40
C ALA A 396 3.70 9.28 7.61
N VAL A 397 4.77 9.79 8.24
CA VAL A 397 6.08 10.01 7.57
C VAL A 397 7.29 9.71 8.44
N ALA A 398 8.16 8.78 8.02
CA ALA A 398 9.48 8.55 8.63
C ALA A 398 10.66 8.96 7.73
N ARG A 399 11.85 9.05 8.33
CA ARG A 399 13.15 9.16 7.65
C ARG A 399 14.27 8.57 8.52
N GLY A 400 14.93 7.57 7.98
CA GLY A 400 15.89 6.68 8.61
C GLY A 400 15.60 5.26 8.16
N ASP A 401 16.35 4.31 8.70
CA ASP A 401 16.26 2.89 8.36
C ASP A 401 15.37 2.16 9.41
N ASP A 402 14.90 0.94 9.10
CA ASP A 402 14.12 0.06 10.00
C ASP A 402 12.78 0.63 10.57
N ASN A 403 12.26 1.76 10.05
CA ASN A 403 11.03 2.36 10.60
C ASN A 403 9.74 1.62 10.18
N THR A 404 8.74 1.61 11.07
CA THR A 404 7.36 1.19 10.76
C THR A 404 6.47 2.42 10.61
N VAL A 405 5.79 2.58 9.47
CA VAL A 405 4.97 3.76 9.13
C VAL A 405 3.57 3.31 8.70
N ILE A 406 2.54 3.69 9.46
CA ILE A 406 1.14 3.29 9.26
C ILE A 406 0.26 4.54 9.16
N ALA A 407 -0.57 4.62 8.13
CA ALA A 407 -1.65 5.61 8.00
C ALA A 407 -2.97 4.88 7.74
N GLY A 408 -4.06 5.24 8.42
CA GLY A 408 -5.34 4.55 8.29
C GLY A 408 -6.60 5.44 8.41
N ALA A 409 -7.68 5.04 7.75
CA ALA A 409 -9.04 5.47 8.04
C ALA A 409 -9.90 4.20 8.25
N PHE A 410 -10.70 4.16 9.32
CA PHE A 410 -11.36 2.92 9.79
C PHE A 410 -12.80 3.14 10.21
N GLU A 411 -13.67 2.23 9.78
CA GLU A 411 -15.11 2.14 10.07
C GLU A 411 -15.92 3.30 9.49
N ASP A 412 -16.61 3.03 8.38
CA ASP A 412 -17.35 4.01 7.55
C ASP A 412 -16.42 5.15 7.08
N ALA A 413 -15.57 4.83 6.09
CA ALA A 413 -14.49 5.70 5.61
C ALA A 413 -14.71 6.16 4.15
N ASP A 414 -15.50 7.21 3.92
CA ASP A 414 -15.73 7.81 2.59
C ASP A 414 -14.87 9.06 2.29
N ASP A 415 -14.54 9.25 1.00
CA ASP A 415 -13.83 10.42 0.43
C ASP A 415 -12.42 10.74 1.03
N ASN A 416 -11.84 9.84 1.84
CA ASN A 416 -10.57 10.09 2.55
C ASN A 416 -9.32 10.12 1.66
N ARG A 417 -8.28 10.79 2.17
CA ARG A 417 -6.91 10.78 1.62
C ARG A 417 -5.93 10.24 2.66
N VAL A 418 -5.58 8.96 2.55
CA VAL A 418 -4.66 8.25 3.44
C VAL A 418 -3.28 8.12 2.80
N GLY A 419 -2.21 8.52 3.50
CA GLY A 419 -0.87 8.55 2.92
C GLY A 419 0.29 8.17 3.85
N ALA A 420 1.01 7.08 3.54
CA ALA A 420 2.18 6.63 4.32
C ALA A 420 3.49 6.78 3.52
N VAL A 421 4.55 7.35 4.12
CA VAL A 421 5.82 7.63 3.42
C VAL A 421 7.09 7.39 4.26
N ALA A 422 7.98 6.51 3.81
CA ALA A 422 9.33 6.35 4.38
C ALA A 422 10.46 6.81 3.45
N ARG A 423 11.67 6.95 4.01
CA ARG A 423 12.95 7.12 3.29
C ARG A 423 14.09 6.57 4.13
N GLY A 424 14.78 5.59 3.57
CA GLY A 424 15.79 4.76 4.19
C GLY A 424 15.57 3.31 3.73
N ASP A 425 16.39 2.42 4.24
CA ASP A 425 16.35 0.99 3.91
C ASP A 425 15.51 0.24 4.97
N ASP A 426 15.07 -0.99 4.66
CA ASP A 426 14.36 -1.91 5.59
C ASP A 426 13.03 -1.40 6.24
N ASN A 427 12.45 -0.27 5.79
CA ASN A 427 11.22 0.27 6.38
C ASN A 427 9.97 -0.55 5.98
N THR A 428 8.99 -0.62 6.89
CA THR A 428 7.63 -1.09 6.62
C THR A 428 6.69 0.10 6.49
N VAL A 429 5.96 0.21 5.37
CA VAL A 429 5.09 1.35 5.03
C VAL A 429 3.70 0.86 4.62
N THR A 430 2.68 1.24 5.39
CA THR A 430 1.30 0.75 5.24
C THR A 430 0.32 1.91 5.20
N ALA A 431 -0.53 1.97 4.18
CA ALA A 431 -1.66 2.92 4.08
C ALA A 431 -2.96 2.14 3.85
N GLU A 432 -3.97 2.34 4.71
CA GLU A 432 -5.18 1.51 4.71
C GLU A 432 -6.48 2.34 4.80
N ALA A 433 -7.55 1.88 4.15
CA ALA A 433 -8.91 2.35 4.34
C ALA A 433 -9.82 1.12 4.57
N TYR A 434 -10.59 1.10 5.65
CA TYR A 434 -11.32 -0.08 6.11
C TYR A 434 -12.75 0.26 6.52
N GLY A 435 -13.72 -0.57 6.11
CA GLY A 435 -15.12 -0.44 6.48
C GLY A 435 -15.85 0.55 5.57
N ASN A 436 -16.65 0.04 4.63
CA ASN A 436 -17.38 0.81 3.62
C ASN A 436 -16.51 1.83 2.87
N ALA A 437 -15.29 1.46 2.49
CA ALA A 437 -14.35 2.38 1.89
C ALA A 437 -14.78 2.83 0.47
N THR A 438 -15.39 4.02 0.31
CA THR A 438 -15.69 4.58 -1.02
C THR A 438 -14.95 5.89 -1.35
N MET A 439 -14.60 6.06 -2.62
CA MET A 439 -13.94 7.24 -3.20
C MET A 439 -12.56 7.64 -2.62
N ASN A 440 -11.94 6.79 -1.79
CA ASN A 440 -10.67 7.10 -1.11
C ASN A 440 -9.45 7.15 -2.04
N ASP A 441 -8.51 8.05 -1.71
CA ASP A 441 -7.17 8.20 -2.27
C ASP A 441 -6.13 7.60 -1.28
N VAL A 442 -5.76 6.31 -1.44
CA VAL A 442 -4.82 5.58 -0.57
C VAL A 442 -3.44 5.45 -1.22
N ASP A 443 -2.43 6.14 -0.68
CA ASP A 443 -1.06 6.24 -1.24
C ASP A 443 0.03 5.72 -0.26
N ALA A 444 0.77 4.64 -0.59
CA ALA A 444 1.92 4.17 0.19
C ALA A 444 3.25 4.28 -0.58
N VAL A 445 4.28 4.92 0.00
CA VAL A 445 5.54 5.23 -0.73
C VAL A 445 6.84 5.08 0.09
N ALA A 446 7.75 4.20 -0.35
CA ALA A 446 9.12 4.10 0.17
C ALA A 446 10.20 4.60 -0.80
N ARG A 447 11.42 4.83 -0.27
CA ARG A 447 12.65 5.08 -1.03
C ARG A 447 13.86 4.58 -0.24
N GLY A 448 14.54 3.59 -0.80
CA GLY A 448 15.65 2.84 -0.24
C GLY A 448 15.50 1.37 -0.67
N ASP A 449 16.39 0.53 -0.17
CA ASP A 449 16.43 -0.89 -0.49
C ASP A 449 15.65 -1.70 0.58
N GLU A 450 15.24 -2.92 0.24
CA GLU A 450 14.60 -3.93 1.12
C GLU A 450 13.29 -3.51 1.86
N ASN A 451 12.69 -2.35 1.54
CA ASN A 451 11.43 -1.88 2.16
C ASN A 451 10.21 -2.74 1.79
N THR A 452 9.27 -2.86 2.73
CA THR A 452 7.91 -3.40 2.49
C THR A 452 6.90 -2.26 2.40
N VAL A 453 6.11 -2.21 1.32
CA VAL A 453 5.15 -1.14 1.03
C VAL A 453 3.78 -1.73 0.70
N LYS A 454 2.76 -1.44 1.52
CA LYS A 454 1.36 -1.86 1.32
C LYS A 454 0.44 -0.65 1.22
N ALA A 455 -0.41 -0.60 0.20
CA ALA A 455 -1.60 0.23 0.16
C ALA A 455 -2.83 -0.69 0.04
N SER A 456 -3.87 -0.51 0.84
CA SER A 456 -5.09 -1.30 0.70
C SER A 456 -6.38 -0.56 1.03
N ALA A 457 -7.46 -0.92 0.34
CA ALA A 457 -8.83 -0.60 0.73
C ALA A 457 -9.63 -1.91 0.92
N SER A 458 -10.51 -1.98 1.91
CA SER A 458 -11.26 -3.21 2.23
C SER A 458 -12.66 -2.97 2.79
N GLU A 459 -13.58 -3.90 2.46
CA GLU A 459 -15.02 -3.89 2.78
C GLU A 459 -15.82 -2.84 1.99
N ASN A 460 -16.71 -3.32 1.09
CA ASN A 460 -17.55 -2.51 0.19
C ASN A 460 -16.77 -1.46 -0.63
N VAL A 461 -15.68 -1.88 -1.27
CA VAL A 461 -14.67 -0.98 -1.85
C VAL A 461 -15.11 -0.40 -3.21
N VAL A 462 -15.60 0.84 -3.25
CA VAL A 462 -16.14 1.48 -4.49
C VAL A 462 -15.41 2.77 -4.91
N ASP A 463 -15.04 2.87 -6.20
CA ASP A 463 -14.45 4.08 -6.83
C ASP A 463 -13.10 4.58 -6.25
N ASN A 464 -12.40 3.77 -5.45
CA ASN A 464 -11.13 4.13 -4.80
C ASN A 464 -9.92 4.17 -5.75
N ARG A 465 -8.87 4.87 -5.33
CA ARG A 465 -7.52 4.80 -5.89
C ARG A 465 -6.54 4.27 -4.83
N VAL A 466 -5.93 3.12 -5.12
CA VAL A 466 -4.98 2.44 -4.22
C VAL A 466 -3.62 2.34 -4.93
N ASP A 467 -2.66 3.19 -4.56
CA ASP A 467 -1.34 3.28 -5.20
C ASP A 467 -0.20 2.95 -4.20
N ALA A 468 0.55 1.87 -4.45
CA ALA A 468 1.76 1.51 -3.71
C ALA A 468 3.02 1.71 -4.57
N ALA A 469 4.07 2.34 -4.03
CA ALA A 469 5.29 2.63 -4.79
C ALA A 469 6.61 2.59 -4.00
N ALA A 470 7.63 1.94 -4.57
CA ALA A 470 9.00 1.93 -4.04
C ALA A 470 10.05 2.43 -5.05
N ARG A 471 11.25 2.74 -4.55
CA ARG A 471 12.47 2.98 -5.36
C ARG A 471 13.69 2.50 -4.61
N GLY A 472 14.46 1.63 -5.24
CA GLY A 472 15.57 0.88 -4.66
C GLY A 472 15.44 -0.59 -5.05
N ASP A 473 16.37 -1.40 -4.58
CA ASP A 473 16.45 -2.82 -4.87
C ASP A 473 15.79 -3.65 -3.74
N GLY A 474 15.25 -4.84 -4.06
CA GLY A 474 14.73 -5.79 -3.07
C GLY A 474 13.40 -5.43 -2.38
N ASN A 475 12.71 -4.35 -2.77
CA ASN A 475 11.48 -3.92 -2.12
C ASN A 475 10.29 -4.85 -2.44
N ASN A 476 9.39 -5.03 -1.48
CA ASN A 476 8.09 -5.68 -1.64
C ASN A 476 6.98 -4.62 -1.72
N VAL A 477 6.18 -4.62 -2.79
CA VAL A 477 5.20 -3.55 -3.09
C VAL A 477 3.83 -4.14 -3.42
N THR A 478 2.86 -3.94 -2.53
CA THR A 478 1.52 -4.51 -2.59
C THR A 478 0.46 -3.40 -2.65
N ALA A 479 -0.45 -3.48 -3.62
CA ALA A 479 -1.64 -2.63 -3.71
C ALA A 479 -2.89 -3.50 -3.82
N GLU A 480 -3.87 -3.34 -2.91
CA GLU A 480 -5.00 -4.26 -2.76
C GLU A 480 -6.35 -3.53 -2.63
N ALA A 481 -7.40 -4.06 -3.26
CA ALA A 481 -8.79 -3.67 -3.04
C ALA A 481 -9.60 -4.95 -2.81
N ASP A 482 -10.10 -5.18 -1.60
CA ASP A 482 -10.75 -6.45 -1.21
C ASP A 482 -12.20 -6.25 -0.73
N ASP A 483 -13.05 -7.20 -1.08
CA ASP A 483 -14.49 -7.26 -0.78
C ASP A 483 -15.35 -6.20 -1.51
N PHE A 484 -16.20 -6.71 -2.42
CA PHE A 484 -17.07 -5.94 -3.35
C PHE A 484 -16.36 -4.86 -4.18
N ALA A 485 -15.11 -5.12 -4.58
CA ALA A 485 -14.23 -4.14 -5.19
C ALA A 485 -14.74 -3.64 -6.57
N THR A 486 -15.47 -2.54 -6.63
CA THR A 486 -16.07 -2.00 -7.88
C THR A 486 -15.46 -0.67 -8.34
N MET A 487 -15.12 -0.56 -9.64
CA MET A 487 -14.59 0.64 -10.32
C MET A 487 -13.23 1.20 -9.81
N ASN A 488 -12.52 0.45 -8.96
CA ASN A 488 -11.28 0.90 -8.34
C ASN A 488 -10.08 0.98 -9.31
N ASN A 489 -9.12 1.84 -8.98
CA ASN A 489 -7.82 1.93 -9.64
C ASN A 489 -6.72 1.45 -8.68
N VAL A 490 -6.23 0.22 -8.87
CA VAL A 490 -5.20 -0.40 -8.01
C VAL A 490 -3.87 -0.42 -8.75
N SER A 491 -2.80 0.14 -8.17
CA SER A 491 -1.48 0.18 -8.81
C SER A 491 -0.28 -0.08 -7.88
N ALA A 492 0.56 -1.04 -8.25
CA ALA A 492 1.87 -1.27 -7.64
C ALA A 492 3.01 -0.85 -8.58
N VAL A 493 4.00 -0.07 -8.10
CA VAL A 493 5.08 0.48 -8.92
C VAL A 493 6.45 0.41 -8.25
N ALA A 494 7.47 -0.10 -8.94
CA ALA A 494 8.86 -0.11 -8.47
C ALA A 494 9.88 0.39 -9.51
N ASP A 495 11.05 0.82 -9.04
CA ASP A 495 12.18 1.30 -9.84
C ASP A 495 13.48 0.87 -9.13
N GLY A 496 14.07 -0.24 -9.59
CA GLY A 496 15.23 -0.94 -9.04
C GLY A 496 15.19 -2.45 -9.36
N ASN A 497 16.12 -3.21 -8.83
CA ASN A 497 16.28 -4.65 -9.12
C ASN A 497 15.63 -5.53 -8.04
N ALA A 498 15.34 -6.78 -8.37
CA ALA A 498 14.85 -7.80 -7.44
C ALA A 498 13.59 -7.42 -6.61
N ASN A 499 12.81 -6.44 -7.05
CA ASN A 499 11.57 -6.04 -6.38
C ASN A 499 10.45 -7.04 -6.66
N LEU A 500 9.57 -7.21 -5.68
CA LEU A 500 8.36 -8.01 -5.73
C LEU A 500 7.14 -7.08 -5.75
N LEU A 501 6.28 -7.19 -6.76
CA LEU A 501 5.12 -6.30 -6.94
C LEU A 501 3.83 -7.12 -7.09
N PHE A 502 2.83 -6.80 -6.28
CA PHE A 502 1.46 -7.32 -6.37
C PHE A 502 0.44 -6.18 -6.48
N ALA A 503 -0.47 -6.26 -7.44
CA ALA A 503 -1.65 -5.43 -7.52
C ALA A 503 -2.89 -6.33 -7.63
N THR A 504 -3.85 -6.23 -6.73
CA THR A 504 -4.99 -7.15 -6.63
C THR A 504 -6.30 -6.39 -6.44
N ALA A 505 -7.36 -6.84 -7.13
CA ALA A 505 -8.75 -6.54 -6.78
C ALA A 505 -9.51 -7.85 -6.59
N SER A 506 -10.27 -8.02 -5.50
CA SER A 506 -10.91 -9.29 -5.14
C SER A 506 -12.37 -9.14 -4.71
N GLN A 507 -13.16 -10.17 -5.05
CA GLN A 507 -14.58 -10.38 -4.70
C GLN A 507 -15.55 -9.37 -5.34
N GLU A 508 -16.47 -9.88 -6.18
CA GLU A 508 -17.40 -9.08 -7.01
C GLU A 508 -16.68 -7.92 -7.72
N SER A 509 -15.52 -8.24 -8.32
CA SER A 509 -14.52 -7.25 -8.69
C SER A 509 -14.79 -6.61 -10.06
N ASP A 510 -15.84 -5.78 -10.16
CA ASP A 510 -16.31 -5.22 -11.43
C ASP A 510 -15.65 -3.90 -11.88
N MET A 511 -15.38 -3.77 -13.17
CA MET A 511 -14.91 -2.54 -13.85
C MET A 511 -13.59 -1.93 -13.33
N ASN A 512 -12.81 -2.66 -12.54
CA ASN A 512 -11.55 -2.19 -11.97
C ASN A 512 -10.43 -2.05 -13.01
N ARG A 513 -9.42 -1.28 -12.63
CA ARG A 513 -8.16 -1.15 -13.34
C ARG A 513 -7.01 -1.52 -12.41
N VAL A 514 -6.51 -2.74 -12.58
CA VAL A 514 -5.41 -3.30 -11.77
C VAL A 514 -4.10 -3.24 -12.56
N GLY A 515 -3.03 -2.67 -11.98
CA GLY A 515 -1.79 -2.39 -12.70
C GLY A 515 -0.50 -2.57 -11.90
N ALA A 516 0.41 -3.43 -12.36
CA ALA A 516 1.74 -3.60 -11.74
C ALA A 516 2.86 -3.20 -12.72
N VAL A 517 3.81 -2.35 -12.28
CA VAL A 517 4.86 -1.80 -13.16
C VAL A 517 6.24 -1.72 -12.49
N ALA A 518 7.21 -2.49 -13.00
CA ALA A 518 8.62 -2.41 -12.59
C ALA A 518 9.56 -1.83 -13.68
N ARG A 519 10.72 -1.36 -13.23
CA ARG A 519 11.92 -1.08 -14.03
C ARG A 519 13.14 -1.57 -13.25
N GLY A 520 14.09 -2.19 -13.93
CA GLY A 520 15.24 -2.87 -13.35
C GLY A 520 15.21 -4.37 -13.67
N ASP A 521 16.20 -5.08 -13.18
CA ASP A 521 16.41 -6.50 -13.49
C ASP A 521 15.87 -7.40 -12.36
N ASP A 522 15.64 -8.68 -12.64
CA ASP A 522 15.24 -9.71 -11.65
C ASP A 522 13.91 -9.44 -10.89
N ASN A 523 13.05 -8.51 -11.33
CA ASN A 523 11.80 -8.20 -10.63
C ASN A 523 10.68 -9.25 -10.92
N MET A 524 9.81 -9.46 -9.93
CA MET A 524 8.57 -10.22 -10.07
C MET A 524 7.38 -9.25 -10.02
N VAL A 525 6.52 -9.27 -11.06
CA VAL A 525 5.46 -8.28 -11.27
C VAL A 525 4.14 -9.00 -11.55
N MET A 526 3.18 -8.92 -10.63
CA MET A 526 1.89 -9.58 -10.73
C MET A 526 0.73 -8.59 -10.59
N ALA A 527 -0.26 -8.71 -11.48
CA ALA A 527 -1.52 -7.98 -11.43
C ALA A 527 -2.70 -8.97 -11.57
N THR A 528 -3.68 -8.89 -10.66
CA THR A 528 -4.75 -9.90 -10.54
C THR A 528 -6.12 -9.25 -10.32
N ALA A 529 -7.17 -9.78 -10.95
CA ALA A 529 -8.56 -9.55 -10.56
C ALA A 529 -9.21 -10.90 -10.22
N GLU A 530 -9.91 -11.01 -9.09
CA GLU A 530 -10.44 -12.28 -8.56
C GLU A 530 -11.93 -12.23 -8.25
N ALA A 531 -12.63 -13.31 -8.60
CA ALA A 531 -14.02 -13.64 -8.29
C ALA A 531 -15.08 -12.65 -8.81
N GLU A 532 -15.91 -13.12 -9.76
CA GLU A 532 -16.99 -12.36 -10.41
C GLU A 532 -16.46 -11.02 -10.94
N ALA A 533 -15.46 -11.15 -11.82
CA ALA A 533 -14.57 -10.06 -12.22
C ALA A 533 -14.87 -9.61 -13.66
N ASP A 534 -15.94 -8.85 -13.88
CA ASP A 534 -16.33 -8.40 -15.22
C ASP A 534 -15.75 -7.03 -15.61
N MET A 535 -15.50 -6.86 -16.91
CA MET A 535 -15.10 -5.60 -17.56
C MET A 535 -13.78 -4.96 -17.04
N ASN A 536 -12.98 -5.70 -16.28
CA ASN A 536 -11.71 -5.22 -15.73
C ASN A 536 -10.62 -5.01 -16.77
N ARG A 537 -9.63 -4.22 -16.35
CA ARG A 537 -8.39 -3.99 -17.09
C ARG A 537 -7.18 -4.32 -16.23
N VAL A 538 -6.68 -5.54 -16.39
CA VAL A 538 -5.53 -6.07 -15.64
C VAL A 538 -4.25 -5.95 -16.47
N GLY A 539 -3.20 -5.31 -15.92
CA GLY A 539 -1.99 -4.99 -16.68
C GLY A 539 -0.68 -5.09 -15.90
N ALA A 540 0.22 -5.99 -16.30
CA ALA A 540 1.55 -6.14 -15.71
C ALA A 540 2.67 -5.74 -16.71
N VAL A 541 3.65 -4.94 -16.28
CA VAL A 541 4.72 -4.43 -17.14
C VAL A 541 6.09 -4.39 -16.46
N ALA A 542 7.12 -4.99 -17.07
CA ALA A 542 8.52 -4.82 -16.65
C ALA A 542 9.42 -4.22 -17.74
N ARG A 543 10.57 -3.68 -17.34
CA ARG A 543 11.67 -3.23 -18.20
C ARG A 543 13.02 -3.52 -17.54
N GLY A 544 13.78 -4.42 -18.13
CA GLY A 544 15.04 -4.97 -17.65
C GLY A 544 15.09 -6.45 -18.00
N ASP A 545 16.13 -7.12 -17.55
CA ASP A 545 16.39 -8.53 -17.84
C ASP A 545 15.90 -9.43 -16.69
N ASN A 546 15.70 -10.72 -16.96
CA ASN A 546 15.29 -11.76 -16.00
C ASN A 546 13.93 -11.53 -15.26
N ASN A 547 13.08 -10.58 -15.66
CA ASN A 547 11.84 -10.30 -14.93
C ASN A 547 10.77 -11.37 -15.18
N THR A 548 9.94 -11.63 -14.15
CA THR A 548 8.71 -12.44 -14.26
C THR A 548 7.50 -11.51 -14.24
N VAL A 549 6.64 -11.57 -15.26
CA VAL A 549 5.53 -10.63 -15.46
C VAL A 549 4.21 -11.38 -15.69
N THR A 550 3.27 -11.27 -14.77
CA THR A 550 2.02 -12.03 -14.74
C THR A 550 0.81 -11.10 -14.66
N ALA A 551 -0.17 -11.27 -15.55
CA ALA A 551 -1.46 -10.56 -15.49
C ALA A 551 -2.62 -11.56 -15.62
N VAL A 552 -3.51 -11.66 -14.62
CA VAL A 552 -4.55 -12.70 -14.59
C VAL A 552 -5.90 -12.13 -14.15
N ALA A 553 -7.00 -12.67 -14.70
CA ALA A 553 -8.33 -12.59 -14.09
C ALA A 553 -8.82 -14.01 -13.77
N VAL A 554 -9.43 -14.19 -12.59
CA VAL A 554 -9.81 -15.51 -12.04
C VAL A 554 -11.30 -15.54 -11.66
N ALA A 555 -11.96 -16.63 -12.03
CA ALA A 555 -13.33 -17.02 -11.69
C ALA A 555 -14.44 -16.07 -12.17
N ALA A 556 -15.28 -16.56 -13.09
CA ALA A 556 -16.45 -15.85 -13.63
C ALA A 556 -16.07 -14.45 -14.10
N SER A 557 -15.24 -14.38 -15.14
CA SER A 557 -14.60 -13.14 -15.57
C SER A 557 -14.89 -12.87 -17.06
N ASP A 558 -15.84 -11.99 -17.35
CA ASP A 558 -16.27 -11.63 -18.70
C ASP A 558 -15.76 -10.25 -19.16
N MET A 559 -15.53 -10.12 -20.47
CA MET A 559 -15.19 -8.85 -21.16
C MET A 559 -13.90 -8.13 -20.73
N ASN A 560 -13.00 -8.78 -20.01
CA ASN A 560 -11.75 -8.20 -19.49
C ASN A 560 -10.68 -7.92 -20.58
N ASP A 561 -9.83 -6.90 -20.38
CA ASP A 561 -8.61 -6.61 -21.18
C ASP A 561 -7.35 -6.87 -20.34
N ILE A 562 -6.78 -8.07 -20.50
CA ILE A 562 -5.69 -8.63 -19.67
C ILE A 562 -4.38 -8.58 -20.47
N GLY A 563 -3.34 -7.93 -19.91
CA GLY A 563 -2.10 -7.66 -20.65
C GLY A 563 -0.81 -7.74 -19.84
N ALA A 564 0.10 -8.65 -20.22
CA ALA A 564 1.45 -8.77 -19.66
C ALA A 564 2.52 -8.33 -20.67
N VAL A 565 3.48 -7.48 -20.28
CA VAL A 565 4.52 -6.95 -21.19
C VAL A 565 5.90 -6.81 -20.54
N ALA A 566 6.93 -7.48 -21.10
CA ALA A 566 8.33 -7.27 -20.71
C ALA A 566 9.19 -6.66 -21.84
N ARG A 567 10.33 -6.07 -21.46
CA ARG A 567 11.39 -5.61 -22.37
C ARG A 567 12.77 -5.83 -21.74
N GLY A 568 13.53 -6.74 -22.32
CA GLY A 568 14.87 -7.17 -21.92
C GLY A 568 15.08 -8.63 -22.34
N GLU A 569 16.16 -9.23 -21.87
CA GLU A 569 16.52 -10.63 -22.07
C GLU A 569 15.98 -11.53 -20.93
N ASN A 570 15.82 -12.83 -21.18
CA ASN A 570 15.40 -13.85 -20.19
C ASN A 570 14.07 -13.61 -19.42
N ASN A 571 13.14 -12.78 -19.92
CA ASN A 571 11.90 -12.52 -19.18
C ASN A 571 10.86 -13.64 -19.38
N THR A 572 10.09 -13.93 -18.33
CA THR A 572 8.89 -14.78 -18.39
C THR A 572 7.66 -13.88 -18.37
N VAL A 573 6.73 -14.05 -19.33
CA VAL A 573 5.59 -13.13 -19.52
C VAL A 573 4.29 -13.91 -19.73
N ASN A 574 3.42 -13.90 -18.72
CA ASN A 574 2.21 -14.72 -18.66
C ASN A 574 0.95 -13.85 -18.58
N ALA A 575 -0.04 -14.12 -19.41
CA ALA A 575 -1.36 -13.47 -19.34
C ALA A 575 -2.48 -14.52 -19.35
N GLY A 576 -3.44 -14.46 -18.43
CA GLY A 576 -4.46 -15.51 -18.28
C GLY A 576 -5.87 -15.00 -17.97
N ALA A 577 -6.89 -15.66 -18.51
CA ALA A 577 -8.25 -15.64 -17.98
C ALA A 577 -8.61 -17.06 -17.52
N LEU A 578 -9.00 -17.25 -16.27
CA LEU A 578 -9.05 -18.56 -15.61
C LEU A 578 -10.44 -18.83 -15.00
N VAL A 579 -11.10 -19.91 -15.42
CA VAL A 579 -12.42 -20.39 -14.93
C VAL A 579 -13.60 -19.50 -15.32
N VAL A 580 -14.42 -20.00 -16.26
CA VAL A 580 -15.68 -19.41 -16.76
C VAL A 580 -15.45 -17.99 -17.28
N SER A 581 -15.05 -17.87 -18.54
CA SER A 581 -14.50 -16.62 -19.06
C SER A 581 -14.94 -16.33 -20.50
N SER A 582 -15.77 -15.31 -20.72
CA SER A 582 -16.37 -14.98 -22.01
C SER A 582 -16.01 -13.58 -22.54
N GLY A 583 -15.76 -13.47 -23.85
CA GLY A 583 -15.50 -12.19 -24.53
C GLY A 583 -14.16 -11.50 -24.19
N ASN A 584 -13.31 -12.10 -23.36
CA ASN A 584 -12.06 -11.53 -22.88
C ASN A 584 -11.00 -11.32 -23.97
N ARG A 585 -10.06 -10.43 -23.67
CA ARG A 585 -8.90 -10.12 -24.49
C ARG A 585 -7.63 -10.34 -23.68
N VAL A 586 -6.92 -11.43 -23.97
CA VAL A 586 -5.70 -11.84 -23.25
C VAL A 586 -4.49 -11.65 -24.15
N GLY A 587 -3.48 -10.91 -23.69
CA GLY A 587 -2.31 -10.57 -24.50
C GLY A 587 -0.99 -10.52 -23.75
N ALA A 588 -0.06 -11.42 -24.08
CA ALA A 588 1.30 -11.41 -23.56
C ALA A 588 2.30 -10.94 -24.64
N ALA A 589 3.30 -10.14 -24.25
CA ALA A 589 4.33 -9.68 -25.19
C ALA A 589 5.71 -9.43 -24.56
N ALA A 590 6.76 -9.96 -25.19
CA ALA A 590 8.15 -9.68 -24.81
C ALA A 590 8.96 -9.04 -25.96
N ARG A 591 10.04 -8.36 -25.58
CA ARG A 591 11.05 -7.87 -26.52
C ARG A 591 12.46 -7.96 -25.93
N GLY A 592 13.23 -8.83 -26.55
CA GLY A 592 14.64 -9.14 -26.32
C GLY A 592 14.85 -10.61 -26.66
N ASP A 593 15.97 -11.17 -26.24
CA ASP A 593 16.32 -12.56 -26.50
C ASP A 593 15.92 -13.45 -25.30
N ASP A 594 15.81 -14.77 -25.51
CA ASP A 594 15.54 -15.77 -24.46
C ASP A 594 14.23 -15.58 -23.63
N ASN A 595 13.19 -14.92 -24.16
CA ASN A 595 11.95 -14.73 -23.41
C ASN A 595 10.96 -15.89 -23.62
N THR A 596 10.26 -16.26 -22.55
CA THR A 596 9.09 -17.14 -22.55
C THR A 596 7.83 -16.29 -22.48
N VAL A 597 6.88 -16.49 -23.40
CA VAL A 597 5.68 -15.65 -23.52
C VAL A 597 4.42 -16.50 -23.70
N GLU A 598 3.58 -16.54 -22.68
CA GLU A 598 2.36 -17.35 -22.63
C GLU A 598 1.10 -16.48 -22.53
N ALA A 599 0.07 -16.80 -23.30
CA ALA A 599 -1.26 -16.20 -23.16
C ALA A 599 -2.33 -17.30 -23.20
N ALA A 600 -3.20 -17.37 -22.20
CA ALA A 600 -4.15 -18.48 -22.06
C ALA A 600 -5.57 -18.02 -21.69
N ALA A 601 -6.56 -18.85 -22.00
CA ALA A 601 -7.94 -18.73 -21.50
C ALA A 601 -8.47 -20.13 -21.17
N PHE A 602 -8.81 -20.38 -19.90
CA PHE A 602 -9.14 -21.72 -19.40
C PHE A 602 -10.60 -21.83 -18.95
N VAL A 603 -11.22 -22.97 -19.26
CA VAL A 603 -12.50 -23.47 -18.70
C VAL A 603 -13.73 -22.63 -19.05
N VAL A 604 -14.63 -23.22 -19.85
CA VAL A 604 -15.88 -22.64 -20.36
C VAL A 604 -15.61 -21.26 -20.99
N SER A 605 -14.73 -21.25 -21.99
CA SER A 605 -14.03 -20.04 -22.43
C SER A 605 -14.49 -19.57 -23.83
N SER A 606 -15.58 -18.82 -23.95
CA SER A 606 -16.17 -18.49 -25.27
C SER A 606 -15.92 -17.06 -25.79
N GLY A 607 -15.65 -16.92 -27.10
CA GLY A 607 -15.54 -15.61 -27.79
C GLY A 607 -14.25 -14.81 -27.50
N ASN A 608 -13.31 -15.39 -26.76
CA ASN A 608 -12.06 -14.79 -26.30
C ASN A 608 -11.05 -14.51 -27.42
N ARG A 609 -10.14 -13.57 -27.15
CA ARG A 609 -9.05 -13.17 -28.06
C ARG A 609 -7.70 -13.28 -27.38
N VAL A 610 -7.11 -14.47 -27.47
CA VAL A 610 -5.82 -14.80 -26.87
C VAL A 610 -4.67 -14.57 -27.87
N GLY A 611 -3.57 -13.96 -27.43
CA GLY A 611 -2.38 -13.86 -28.30
C GLY A 611 -1.08 -13.44 -27.63
N ALA A 612 -0.06 -14.28 -27.81
CA ALA A 612 1.31 -14.05 -27.36
C ALA A 612 2.24 -13.58 -28.50
N VAL A 613 3.16 -12.66 -28.21
CA VAL A 613 4.10 -12.11 -29.20
C VAL A 613 5.51 -11.83 -28.64
N ALA A 614 6.54 -12.46 -29.19
CA ALA A 614 7.94 -12.15 -28.86
C ALA A 614 8.74 -11.53 -30.03
N ARG A 615 9.81 -10.79 -29.70
CA ARG A 615 10.76 -10.21 -30.66
C ARG A 615 12.19 -10.19 -30.13
N GLY A 616 13.01 -11.01 -30.76
CA GLY A 616 14.42 -11.26 -30.51
C GLY A 616 14.69 -12.74 -30.81
N ASP A 617 15.88 -13.23 -30.50
CA ASP A 617 16.29 -14.60 -30.75
C ASP A 617 15.96 -15.52 -29.55
N ARG A 618 15.88 -16.84 -29.77
CA ARG A 618 15.64 -17.88 -28.74
C ARG A 618 14.35 -17.73 -27.91
N ASN A 619 13.29 -17.14 -28.47
CA ASN A 619 12.03 -16.96 -27.75
C ASN A 619 11.10 -18.19 -27.85
N GLU A 620 10.41 -18.51 -26.75
CA GLU A 620 9.32 -19.48 -26.65
C GLU A 620 7.99 -18.71 -26.54
N VAL A 621 7.01 -19.05 -27.38
CA VAL A 621 5.77 -18.26 -27.51
C VAL A 621 4.55 -19.16 -27.66
N GLU A 622 3.69 -19.17 -26.66
CA GLU A 622 2.50 -20.01 -26.58
C GLU A 622 1.22 -19.18 -26.47
N ALA A 623 0.16 -19.64 -27.13
CA ALA A 623 -1.17 -19.09 -26.92
C ALA A 623 -2.22 -20.21 -26.94
N SER A 624 -2.99 -20.40 -25.88
CA SER A 624 -3.97 -21.49 -25.74
C SER A 624 -5.39 -20.98 -25.46
N ALA A 625 -6.37 -21.86 -25.64
CA ALA A 625 -7.73 -21.70 -25.12
C ALA A 625 -8.27 -23.12 -24.86
N GLU A 626 -8.77 -23.39 -23.65
CA GLU A 626 -9.01 -24.76 -23.19
C GLU A 626 -10.41 -24.94 -22.59
N PHE A 627 -10.95 -26.15 -22.74
CA PHE A 627 -12.21 -26.65 -22.17
C PHE A 627 -13.45 -25.82 -22.52
N GLY A 628 -14.28 -26.27 -23.47
CA GLY A 628 -15.50 -25.57 -23.90
C GLY A 628 -15.20 -24.26 -24.63
N ALA A 629 -14.16 -24.27 -25.45
CA ALA A 629 -13.45 -23.09 -25.93
C ALA A 629 -14.02 -22.54 -27.25
N ASP A 630 -15.30 -22.19 -27.31
CA ASP A 630 -16.01 -21.82 -28.56
C ASP A 630 -15.69 -20.42 -29.12
N MET A 631 -15.68 -20.30 -30.45
CA MET A 631 -15.59 -19.02 -31.21
C MET A 631 -14.34 -18.17 -30.93
N ASN A 632 -13.33 -18.71 -30.26
CA ASN A 632 -12.10 -18.02 -29.89
C ASN A 632 -11.19 -17.68 -31.08
N ARG A 633 -10.33 -16.69 -30.84
CA ARG A 633 -9.29 -16.27 -31.77
C ARG A 633 -7.92 -16.26 -31.09
N VAL A 634 -7.29 -17.43 -31.09
CA VAL A 634 -5.95 -17.67 -30.56
C VAL A 634 -4.86 -17.37 -31.60
N SER A 635 -3.78 -16.67 -31.24
CA SER A 635 -2.62 -16.50 -32.14
C SER A 635 -1.30 -16.12 -31.46
N ALA A 636 -0.32 -17.03 -31.53
CA ALA A 636 1.08 -16.79 -31.17
C ALA A 636 1.94 -16.28 -32.34
N ALA A 637 2.94 -15.44 -32.08
CA ALA A 637 3.90 -15.03 -33.10
C ALA A 637 5.29 -14.60 -32.57
N ALA A 638 6.36 -15.17 -33.13
CA ALA A 638 7.74 -14.81 -32.81
C ALA A 638 8.51 -14.19 -33.99
N ARG A 639 9.55 -13.40 -33.69
CA ARG A 639 10.48 -12.85 -34.68
C ARG A 639 11.90 -12.69 -34.14
N GLY A 640 12.76 -13.58 -34.63
CA GLY A 640 14.21 -13.64 -34.50
C GLY A 640 14.66 -15.04 -34.92
N ASP A 641 15.87 -15.44 -34.61
CA ASP A 641 16.37 -16.80 -34.81
C ASP A 641 16.01 -17.72 -33.61
N ASP A 642 16.02 -19.04 -33.81
CA ASP A 642 15.82 -20.08 -32.78
C ASP A 642 14.50 -20.02 -31.97
N ASN A 643 13.35 -19.64 -32.58
CA ASN A 643 12.06 -19.59 -31.85
C ASN A 643 11.27 -20.92 -31.84
N MET A 644 10.58 -21.18 -30.73
CA MET A 644 9.45 -22.11 -30.64
C MET A 644 8.13 -21.32 -30.60
N VAL A 645 7.12 -21.73 -31.37
CA VAL A 645 5.81 -21.03 -31.39
C VAL A 645 4.65 -22.01 -31.44
N ILE A 646 3.88 -22.10 -30.36
CA ILE A 646 2.75 -23.00 -30.18
C ILE A 646 1.45 -22.18 -30.20
N ALA A 647 0.35 -22.74 -30.70
CA ALA A 647 -0.97 -22.15 -30.52
C ALA A 647 -2.06 -23.21 -30.55
N GLY A 648 -2.77 -23.41 -29.44
CA GLY A 648 -3.78 -24.44 -29.26
C GLY A 648 -5.23 -23.91 -29.19
N ALA A 649 -6.20 -24.80 -29.38
CA ALA A 649 -7.53 -24.68 -28.77
C ALA A 649 -8.09 -26.10 -28.54
N VAL A 650 -8.19 -26.57 -27.30
CA VAL A 650 -8.43 -27.99 -26.95
C VAL A 650 -9.68 -28.17 -26.10
N ASP A 651 -10.18 -29.40 -26.07
CA ASP A 651 -11.36 -29.89 -25.33
C ASP A 651 -12.66 -29.12 -25.64
N ASP A 652 -13.53 -29.71 -26.48
CA ASP A 652 -14.81 -29.12 -26.93
C ASP A 652 -14.66 -27.68 -27.49
N ALA A 653 -13.86 -27.51 -28.54
CA ALA A 653 -13.39 -26.19 -29.00
C ALA A 653 -13.88 -25.80 -30.42
N ASP A 654 -15.14 -25.38 -30.59
CA ASP A 654 -15.78 -25.17 -31.91
C ASP A 654 -15.59 -23.77 -32.54
N ASP A 655 -15.73 -23.69 -33.88
CA ASP A 655 -15.70 -22.46 -34.70
C ASP A 655 -14.43 -21.58 -34.58
N ASN A 656 -13.35 -22.12 -34.01
CA ASN A 656 -12.13 -21.43 -33.63
C ASN A 656 -11.23 -20.97 -34.78
N ARG A 657 -10.43 -19.93 -34.48
CA ARG A 657 -9.43 -19.39 -35.40
C ARG A 657 -8.03 -19.28 -34.80
N VAL A 658 -7.43 -20.43 -34.53
CA VAL A 658 -6.04 -20.60 -34.07
C VAL A 658 -5.00 -20.38 -35.18
N GLY A 659 -3.83 -19.83 -34.87
CA GLY A 659 -2.67 -19.96 -35.77
C GLY A 659 -1.39 -19.21 -35.44
N ALA A 660 -0.31 -19.98 -35.27
CA ALA A 660 1.06 -19.54 -35.01
C ALA A 660 1.84 -18.98 -36.23
N VAL A 661 2.76 -18.04 -36.00
CA VAL A 661 3.64 -17.46 -37.04
C VAL A 661 5.05 -17.12 -36.52
N ALA A 662 6.09 -17.80 -37.04
CA ALA A 662 7.50 -17.49 -36.74
C ALA A 662 8.27 -16.88 -37.94
N ARG A 663 9.31 -16.07 -37.66
CA ARG A 663 10.17 -15.43 -38.66
C ARG A 663 11.62 -15.20 -38.20
N GLY A 664 12.52 -15.97 -38.79
CA GLY A 664 13.98 -15.91 -38.67
C GLY A 664 14.53 -17.34 -38.84
N ASN A 665 15.76 -17.65 -38.48
CA ASN A 665 16.35 -18.97 -38.72
C ASN A 665 15.96 -19.97 -37.65
N ARG A 666 15.70 -21.24 -38.02
CA ARG A 666 15.34 -22.31 -37.07
C ARG A 666 14.09 -21.94 -36.26
N ASN A 667 12.94 -22.06 -36.90
CA ASN A 667 11.67 -21.97 -36.18
C ASN A 667 11.08 -23.36 -36.05
N ASP A 668 10.56 -23.70 -34.87
CA ASP A 668 9.51 -24.70 -34.72
C ASP A 668 8.15 -23.99 -34.58
N VAL A 669 7.10 -24.55 -35.19
CA VAL A 669 5.78 -23.91 -35.22
C VAL A 669 4.67 -24.96 -35.22
N THR A 670 4.01 -25.11 -34.08
CA THR A 670 2.90 -26.04 -33.85
C THR A 670 1.57 -25.27 -33.79
N VAL A 671 0.49 -25.95 -34.19
CA VAL A 671 -0.90 -25.53 -33.98
C VAL A 671 -1.75 -26.79 -33.80
N GLU A 672 -2.31 -27.02 -32.62
CA GLU A 672 -3.24 -28.14 -32.37
C GLU A 672 -4.67 -27.70 -32.02
N THR A 673 -5.61 -28.63 -32.20
CA THR A 673 -6.91 -28.65 -31.51
C THR A 673 -7.31 -30.09 -31.26
N GLU A 674 -8.03 -30.34 -30.17
CA GLU A 674 -8.61 -31.66 -29.86
C GLU A 674 -10.15 -31.50 -29.79
N GLU A 675 -10.89 -32.60 -29.90
CA GLU A 675 -12.38 -32.67 -29.85
C GLU A 675 -13.10 -31.42 -30.40
N SER A 676 -13.08 -31.17 -31.73
CA SER A 676 -13.51 -29.86 -32.25
C SER A 676 -13.91 -29.74 -33.73
N ASP A 677 -14.97 -28.97 -33.99
CA ASP A 677 -15.57 -28.74 -35.31
C ASP A 677 -15.33 -27.33 -35.89
N ARG A 678 -15.33 -27.27 -37.23
CA ARG A 678 -15.36 -26.03 -38.05
C ARG A 678 -14.14 -25.08 -37.93
N ASN A 679 -13.11 -25.50 -37.20
CA ASN A 679 -11.87 -24.77 -36.89
C ASN A 679 -11.00 -24.40 -38.10
N ARG A 680 -10.25 -23.29 -37.95
CA ARG A 680 -9.42 -22.70 -39.03
C ARG A 680 -7.94 -22.53 -38.66
N LEU A 681 -7.25 -23.66 -38.60
CA LEU A 681 -5.85 -23.78 -38.17
C LEU A 681 -4.82 -23.31 -39.22
N ARG A 682 -3.79 -22.58 -38.77
CA ARG A 682 -2.80 -21.94 -39.66
C ARG A 682 -1.43 -21.69 -39.02
N ALA A 683 -0.54 -22.68 -39.09
CA ALA A 683 0.89 -22.54 -38.80
C ALA A 683 1.69 -21.93 -39.99
N MET A 684 2.60 -20.98 -39.72
CA MET A 684 3.51 -20.39 -40.73
C MET A 684 4.95 -20.23 -40.20
N ALA A 685 5.94 -20.65 -40.98
CA ALA A 685 7.36 -20.33 -40.70
C ALA A 685 8.09 -19.75 -41.92
N ARG A 686 9.09 -18.88 -41.66
CA ARG A 686 9.98 -18.31 -42.68
C ARG A 686 11.40 -18.16 -42.13
N GLY A 687 12.35 -18.90 -42.70
CA GLY A 687 13.67 -19.07 -42.08
C GLY A 687 14.62 -19.99 -42.83
N ASN A 688 15.89 -20.08 -42.42
CA ASN A 688 16.81 -21.06 -43.02
C ASN A 688 16.40 -22.52 -42.76
N ARG A 689 16.07 -22.86 -41.51
CA ARG A 689 15.44 -24.11 -41.10
C ARG A 689 14.06 -23.78 -40.55
N ASN A 690 13.06 -24.59 -40.89
CA ASN A 690 11.73 -24.47 -40.30
C ASN A 690 11.14 -25.87 -40.20
N ASP A 691 10.64 -26.23 -39.04
CA ASP A 691 9.82 -27.40 -38.85
C ASP A 691 8.42 -26.85 -38.45
N VAL A 692 7.34 -27.43 -38.99
CA VAL A 692 5.98 -26.82 -38.94
C VAL A 692 4.91 -27.89 -38.92
N THR A 693 4.14 -27.93 -37.83
CA THR A 693 3.16 -28.98 -37.53
C THR A 693 1.76 -28.37 -37.41
N VAL A 694 0.74 -29.13 -37.78
CA VAL A 694 -0.67 -28.84 -37.46
C VAL A 694 -1.37 -30.17 -37.20
N VAL A 695 -1.79 -30.42 -35.96
CA VAL A 695 -2.44 -31.67 -35.53
C VAL A 695 -3.91 -31.38 -35.21
N THR A 696 -4.82 -32.35 -35.41
CA THR A 696 -6.10 -32.37 -34.68
C THR A 696 -6.60 -33.77 -34.33
N ALA A 697 -6.97 -34.00 -33.07
CA ALA A 697 -7.79 -35.16 -32.68
C ALA A 697 -9.28 -34.90 -32.96
N GLU A 698 -10.09 -35.97 -33.04
CA GLU A 698 -11.57 -36.01 -33.17
C GLU A 698 -12.24 -34.72 -33.72
N SER A 699 -12.29 -34.57 -35.06
CA SER A 699 -12.43 -33.24 -35.67
C SER A 699 -13.18 -33.19 -37.02
N ASP A 700 -14.29 -32.42 -37.12
CA ASP A 700 -15.09 -32.32 -38.34
C ASP A 700 -15.06 -30.93 -39.04
N ARG A 701 -15.03 -30.92 -40.38
CA ARG A 701 -15.08 -29.72 -41.26
C ARG A 701 -13.91 -28.72 -41.11
N ASN A 702 -12.87 -29.07 -40.36
CA ASN A 702 -11.68 -28.28 -40.04
C ASN A 702 -10.81 -27.96 -41.27
N ARG A 703 -10.11 -26.81 -41.21
CA ARG A 703 -9.34 -26.24 -42.33
C ARG A 703 -7.86 -26.02 -42.01
N LEU A 704 -7.14 -27.12 -41.86
CA LEU A 704 -5.72 -27.17 -41.52
C LEU A 704 -4.80 -26.65 -42.65
N ARG A 705 -3.81 -25.81 -42.29
CA ARG A 705 -2.84 -25.25 -43.25
C ARG A 705 -1.48 -24.87 -42.66
N ALA A 706 -0.56 -25.83 -42.65
CA ALA A 706 0.87 -25.59 -42.44
C ALA A 706 1.57 -24.94 -43.67
N MET A 707 2.49 -24.00 -43.45
CA MET A 707 3.40 -23.49 -44.50
C MET A 707 4.81 -23.13 -44.01
N ALA A 708 5.82 -23.74 -44.61
CA ALA A 708 7.23 -23.36 -44.43
C ALA A 708 7.84 -22.73 -45.70
N ARG A 709 8.77 -21.78 -45.50
CA ARG A 709 9.60 -21.19 -46.58
C ARG A 709 11.03 -21.02 -46.08
N GLY A 710 11.98 -21.67 -46.75
CA GLY A 710 13.34 -21.73 -46.22
C GLY A 710 14.36 -22.50 -47.03
N ASN A 711 15.48 -22.84 -46.41
CA ASN A 711 16.50 -23.70 -47.00
C ASN A 711 16.21 -25.19 -46.70
N ARG A 712 15.88 -25.53 -45.45
CA ARG A 712 15.35 -26.83 -45.02
C ARG A 712 13.97 -26.61 -44.42
N ASN A 713 13.00 -27.45 -44.79
CA ASN A 713 11.65 -27.39 -44.25
C ASN A 713 11.10 -28.79 -43.95
N GLY A 714 10.74 -29.08 -42.71
CA GLY A 714 9.71 -30.06 -42.37
C GLY A 714 8.33 -29.40 -42.41
N VAL A 715 7.31 -30.10 -42.90
CA VAL A 715 5.92 -29.62 -42.84
C VAL A 715 4.98 -30.81 -42.70
N THR A 716 4.29 -30.88 -41.57
CA THR A 716 3.40 -31.96 -41.18
C THR A 716 1.96 -31.42 -41.00
N VAL A 717 0.97 -32.25 -41.33
CA VAL A 717 -0.45 -31.99 -41.03
C VAL A 717 -1.15 -33.33 -40.77
N GLU A 718 -1.51 -33.62 -39.54
CA GLU A 718 -2.02 -34.92 -39.07
C GLU A 718 -3.41 -34.76 -38.44
N THR A 719 -4.30 -35.74 -38.61
CA THR A 719 -5.58 -35.80 -37.88
C THR A 719 -6.05 -37.24 -37.65
N GLU A 720 -6.40 -37.61 -36.42
CA GLU A 720 -6.75 -39.00 -36.09
C GLU A 720 -8.14 -39.39 -36.64
N ALA A 721 -9.24 -39.04 -35.96
CA ALA A 721 -10.62 -39.23 -36.45
C ALA A 721 -11.20 -37.94 -37.07
N SER A 722 -11.74 -37.98 -38.31
CA SER A 722 -12.23 -36.75 -38.98
C SER A 722 -13.08 -36.87 -40.27
N ASP A 723 -14.22 -36.15 -40.36
CA ASP A 723 -14.95 -35.94 -41.62
C ASP A 723 -14.78 -34.54 -42.26
N ARG A 724 -14.77 -34.53 -43.60
CA ARG A 724 -14.87 -33.33 -44.47
C ARG A 724 -13.75 -32.29 -44.31
N ASN A 725 -12.68 -32.63 -43.58
CA ASN A 725 -11.52 -31.79 -43.31
C ASN A 725 -10.70 -31.45 -44.56
N ARG A 726 -9.99 -30.31 -44.51
CA ARG A 726 -9.25 -29.75 -45.64
C ARG A 726 -7.78 -29.49 -45.34
N LEU A 727 -7.03 -30.57 -45.17
CA LEU A 727 -5.60 -30.58 -44.87
C LEU A 727 -4.73 -30.04 -46.03
N ARG A 728 -3.77 -29.17 -45.72
CA ARG A 728 -2.88 -28.56 -46.73
C ARG A 728 -1.50 -28.17 -46.21
N ALA A 729 -0.57 -29.12 -46.20
CA ALA A 729 0.86 -28.88 -46.02
C ALA A 729 1.53 -28.26 -47.26
N MET A 730 2.45 -27.30 -47.08
CA MET A 730 3.25 -26.73 -48.16
C MET A 730 4.64 -26.26 -47.75
N ALA A 731 5.67 -26.76 -48.44
CA ALA A 731 7.05 -26.31 -48.31
C ALA A 731 7.59 -25.66 -49.60
N ARG A 732 8.45 -24.65 -49.44
CA ARG A 732 9.23 -24.05 -50.53
C ARG A 732 10.67 -23.81 -50.06
N GLY A 733 11.62 -24.54 -50.63
CA GLY A 733 13.02 -24.49 -50.18
C GLY A 733 13.95 -25.49 -50.83
N ASN A 734 15.22 -25.50 -50.41
CA ASN A 734 16.24 -26.37 -50.99
C ASN A 734 16.03 -27.86 -50.65
N ARG A 735 15.68 -28.18 -49.40
CA ARG A 735 15.25 -29.51 -48.94
C ARG A 735 13.88 -29.37 -48.29
N ASN A 736 12.93 -30.22 -48.66
CA ASN A 736 11.56 -30.18 -48.14
C ASN A 736 11.06 -31.60 -47.85
N GLY A 737 10.76 -31.91 -46.59
CA GLY A 737 9.85 -32.99 -46.21
C GLY A 737 8.44 -32.41 -46.13
N VAL A 738 7.43 -33.11 -46.66
CA VAL A 738 6.03 -32.68 -46.54
C VAL A 738 5.12 -33.89 -46.36
N THR A 739 4.54 -34.00 -45.18
CA THR A 739 3.68 -35.11 -44.74
C THR A 739 2.24 -34.59 -44.54
N VAL A 740 1.24 -35.45 -44.82
CA VAL A 740 -0.17 -35.21 -44.50
C VAL A 740 -0.85 -36.55 -44.26
N GLU A 741 -1.27 -36.85 -43.04
CA GLU A 741 -1.73 -38.20 -42.65
C GLU A 741 -3.06 -38.12 -41.90
N THR A 742 -3.93 -39.13 -42.04
CA THR A 742 -5.16 -39.24 -41.25
C THR A 742 -5.52 -40.70 -40.95
N GLU A 743 -6.03 -41.04 -39.77
CA GLU A 743 -6.24 -42.44 -39.39
C GLU A 743 -7.66 -42.94 -39.73
N ALA A 744 -8.71 -42.34 -39.19
CA ALA A 744 -10.11 -42.68 -39.51
C ALA A 744 -10.81 -41.48 -40.18
N SER A 745 -11.30 -41.61 -41.43
CA SER A 745 -11.74 -40.39 -42.15
C SER A 745 -12.66 -40.50 -43.38
N ASP A 746 -13.72 -39.68 -43.42
CA ASP A 746 -14.67 -39.60 -44.54
C ASP A 746 -14.59 -38.25 -45.29
N ARG A 747 -14.50 -38.29 -46.63
CA ARG A 747 -14.64 -37.14 -47.56
C ARG A 747 -13.59 -36.02 -47.40
N ASN A 748 -12.50 -36.28 -46.69
CA ASN A 748 -11.36 -35.39 -46.46
C ASN A 748 -10.59 -35.04 -47.75
N ARG A 749 -9.91 -33.88 -47.73
CA ARG A 749 -9.21 -33.32 -48.90
C ARG A 749 -7.74 -32.99 -48.62
N LEU A 750 -6.94 -34.03 -48.49
CA LEU A 750 -5.50 -33.98 -48.23
C LEU A 750 -4.70 -33.42 -49.43
N ARG A 751 -3.75 -32.52 -49.16
CA ARG A 751 -2.89 -31.91 -50.19
C ARG A 751 -1.51 -31.48 -49.69
N ALA A 752 -0.55 -32.40 -49.74
CA ALA A 752 0.87 -32.11 -49.61
C ALA A 752 1.46 -31.44 -50.88
N MET A 753 2.35 -30.45 -50.72
CA MET A 753 3.13 -29.87 -51.83
C MET A 753 4.52 -29.38 -51.44
N ALA A 754 5.54 -29.82 -52.18
CA ALA A 754 6.91 -29.34 -52.04
C ALA A 754 7.45 -28.68 -53.33
N ARG A 755 8.34 -27.69 -53.18
CA ARG A 755 9.02 -27.00 -54.29
C ARG A 755 10.48 -26.66 -53.97
N GLY A 756 11.40 -27.28 -54.69
CA GLY A 756 12.82 -26.92 -54.76
C GLY A 756 13.73 -28.14 -54.94
N ASN A 757 14.97 -28.10 -54.45
CA ASN A 757 16.02 -29.00 -54.97
C ASN A 757 15.84 -30.49 -54.62
N ARG A 758 15.54 -30.83 -53.37
CA ARG A 758 15.17 -32.17 -52.91
C ARG A 758 13.82 -32.08 -52.21
N ASN A 759 12.88 -32.92 -52.61
CA ASN A 759 11.53 -32.92 -52.07
C ASN A 759 11.11 -34.36 -51.80
N ASP A 760 10.70 -34.65 -50.58
CA ASP A 760 10.17 -35.95 -50.20
C ASP A 760 8.75 -35.65 -49.65
N VAL A 761 7.72 -36.26 -50.25
CA VAL A 761 6.32 -35.85 -50.07
C VAL A 761 5.42 -37.07 -49.88
N THR A 762 4.85 -37.21 -48.69
CA THR A 762 3.99 -38.34 -48.28
C THR A 762 2.55 -37.85 -48.08
N VAL A 763 1.58 -38.73 -48.34
CA VAL A 763 0.18 -38.57 -47.92
C VAL A 763 -0.37 -39.95 -47.58
N VAL A 764 -0.68 -40.23 -46.33
CA VAL A 764 -1.24 -41.51 -45.86
C VAL A 764 -2.71 -41.30 -45.46
N THR A 765 -3.59 -42.29 -45.66
CA THR A 765 -4.83 -42.41 -44.86
C THR A 765 -5.16 -43.86 -44.53
N ALA A 766 -5.36 -44.21 -43.26
CA ALA A 766 -6.01 -45.48 -42.90
C ALA A 766 -7.55 -45.35 -43.05
N GLU A 767 -8.29 -46.37 -42.61
CA GLU A 767 -9.75 -46.48 -42.47
C GLU A 767 -10.57 -45.32 -43.07
N SER A 768 -10.80 -45.30 -44.39
CA SER A 768 -11.34 -44.09 -45.05
C SER A 768 -12.18 -44.22 -46.33
N ASP A 769 -13.25 -43.42 -46.40
CA ASP A 769 -14.21 -43.37 -47.52
C ASP A 769 -14.18 -42.02 -48.27
N ARG A 770 -14.15 -42.07 -49.62
CA ARG A 770 -14.37 -40.93 -50.54
C ARG A 770 -13.37 -39.76 -50.43
N ASN A 771 -12.24 -39.97 -49.76
CA ASN A 771 -11.14 -39.04 -49.59
C ASN A 771 -10.44 -38.65 -50.90
N ARG A 772 -9.80 -37.47 -50.92
CA ARG A 772 -9.13 -36.91 -52.11
C ARG A 772 -7.67 -36.53 -51.86
N LEU A 773 -6.82 -37.55 -51.77
CA LEU A 773 -5.38 -37.44 -51.56
C LEU A 773 -4.64 -36.85 -52.78
N ARG A 774 -3.72 -35.91 -52.54
CA ARG A 774 -2.91 -35.29 -53.60
C ARG A 774 -1.53 -34.80 -53.14
N ALA A 775 -0.54 -35.68 -53.23
CA ALA A 775 0.88 -35.33 -53.13
C ALA A 775 1.44 -34.69 -54.41
N MET A 776 2.31 -33.67 -54.29
CA MET A 776 3.02 -33.07 -55.42
C MET A 776 4.41 -32.52 -55.09
N ALA A 777 5.41 -32.93 -55.86
CA ALA A 777 6.77 -32.39 -55.78
C ALA A 777 7.22 -31.73 -57.09
N ARG A 778 8.05 -30.68 -57.00
CA ARG A 778 8.69 -30.03 -58.16
C ARG A 778 10.12 -29.56 -57.84
N GLY A 779 11.08 -30.13 -58.56
CA GLY A 779 12.48 -29.70 -58.63
C GLY A 779 13.43 -30.88 -58.84
N ASN A 780 14.68 -30.84 -58.37
CA ASN A 780 15.73 -31.71 -58.92
C ASN A 780 15.60 -33.20 -58.57
N ARG A 781 15.40 -33.56 -57.30
CA ARG A 781 15.08 -34.92 -56.84
C ARG A 781 13.74 -34.90 -56.11
N ASN A 782 12.86 -35.85 -56.40
CA ASN A 782 11.52 -35.89 -55.83
C ASN A 782 11.13 -37.33 -55.46
N GLY A 783 10.98 -37.63 -54.17
CA GLY A 783 10.17 -38.76 -53.69
C GLY A 783 8.72 -38.30 -53.53
N VAL A 784 7.75 -39.09 -53.99
CA VAL A 784 6.32 -38.80 -53.81
C VAL A 784 5.53 -40.08 -53.55
N THR A 785 5.05 -40.23 -52.33
CA THR A 785 4.28 -41.38 -51.84
C THR A 785 2.83 -40.98 -51.57
N VAL A 786 1.88 -41.87 -51.84
CA VAL A 786 0.47 -41.73 -51.42
C VAL A 786 -0.06 -43.12 -51.08
N GLU A 787 -0.41 -43.37 -49.84
CA GLU A 787 -0.72 -44.72 -49.32
C GLU A 787 -2.10 -44.69 -48.65
N THR A 788 -2.88 -45.75 -48.78
CA THR A 788 -4.09 -45.94 -47.97
C THR A 788 -4.33 -47.39 -47.57
N GLU A 789 -4.96 -47.59 -46.43
CA GLU A 789 -5.34 -48.90 -45.86
C GLU A 789 -6.84 -48.90 -45.54
N ALA A 790 -7.52 -50.05 -45.55
CA ALA A 790 -8.95 -50.20 -45.25
C ALA A 790 -9.86 -49.10 -45.87
N SER A 791 -9.94 -49.01 -47.20
CA SER A 791 -10.28 -47.73 -47.89
C SER A 791 -11.19 -47.82 -49.13
N ASP A 792 -12.30 -47.08 -49.17
CA ASP A 792 -13.31 -47.12 -50.25
C ASP A 792 -13.44 -45.81 -51.06
N ARG A 793 -13.55 -45.91 -52.40
CA ARG A 793 -13.91 -44.82 -53.34
C ARG A 793 -12.97 -43.59 -53.32
N ASN A 794 -11.80 -43.72 -52.72
CA ASN A 794 -10.76 -42.73 -52.57
C ASN A 794 -10.10 -42.35 -53.91
N ARG A 795 -9.59 -41.12 -53.99
CA ARG A 795 -8.99 -40.56 -55.22
C ARG A 795 -7.55 -40.11 -55.03
N LEU A 796 -6.65 -41.09 -55.02
CA LEU A 796 -5.22 -40.92 -54.84
C LEU A 796 -4.53 -40.30 -56.08
N ARG A 797 -3.64 -39.33 -55.88
CA ARG A 797 -2.89 -38.70 -56.97
C ARG A 797 -1.50 -38.18 -56.55
N ALA A 798 -0.50 -39.02 -56.70
CA ALA A 798 0.91 -38.65 -56.63
C ALA A 798 1.41 -37.98 -57.94
N MET A 799 2.23 -36.92 -57.83
CA MET A 799 2.88 -36.30 -59.00
C MET A 799 4.25 -35.69 -58.70
N ALA A 800 5.27 -36.10 -59.46
CA ALA A 800 6.60 -35.52 -59.44
C ALA A 800 6.99 -34.86 -60.78
N ARG A 801 7.78 -33.78 -60.72
CA ARG A 801 8.36 -33.10 -61.89
C ARG A 801 9.79 -32.64 -61.60
N GLY A 802 10.77 -33.21 -62.29
CA GLY A 802 12.16 -33.05 -61.89
C GLY A 802 13.21 -33.73 -62.74
N ASN A 803 14.44 -33.85 -62.22
CA ASN A 803 15.52 -34.59 -62.89
C ASN A 803 15.50 -36.07 -62.53
N ARG A 804 15.31 -36.39 -61.24
CA ARG A 804 15.00 -37.73 -60.73
C ARG A 804 13.67 -37.67 -59.99
N ASN A 805 12.80 -38.65 -60.22
CA ASN A 805 11.47 -38.70 -59.63
C ASN A 805 11.14 -40.15 -59.32
N ASP A 806 10.79 -40.43 -58.07
CA ASP A 806 10.38 -41.75 -57.62
C ASP A 806 8.97 -41.55 -57.02
N VAL A 807 7.98 -42.26 -57.57
CA VAL A 807 6.55 -41.98 -57.31
C VAL A 807 5.79 -43.26 -57.03
N THR A 808 5.39 -43.45 -55.78
CA THR A 808 4.67 -44.64 -55.30
C THR A 808 3.22 -44.27 -54.99
N VAL A 809 2.30 -45.21 -55.23
CA VAL A 809 0.92 -45.16 -54.72
C VAL A 809 0.50 -46.57 -54.33
N VAL A 810 0.29 -46.84 -53.04
CA VAL A 810 -0.15 -48.16 -52.54
C VAL A 810 -1.58 -48.06 -52.03
N THR A 811 -2.39 -49.12 -52.16
CA THR A 811 -3.60 -49.30 -51.31
C THR A 811 -3.81 -50.75 -50.88
N ALA A 812 -3.95 -51.01 -49.59
CA ALA A 812 -4.40 -52.29 -49.04
C ALA A 812 -5.90 -52.26 -48.72
N GLU A 813 -6.55 -53.43 -48.70
CA GLU A 813 -7.95 -53.65 -48.27
C GLU A 813 -8.94 -52.58 -48.80
N SER A 814 -9.19 -52.56 -50.12
CA SER A 814 -9.62 -51.32 -50.79
C SER A 814 -10.55 -51.48 -52.00
N ASP A 815 -11.73 -50.83 -51.99
CA ASP A 815 -12.75 -50.94 -53.06
C ASP A 815 -12.93 -49.62 -53.87
N ARG A 816 -13.03 -49.73 -55.21
CA ARG A 816 -13.44 -48.67 -56.16
C ARG A 816 -12.56 -47.40 -56.18
N ASN A 817 -11.37 -47.47 -55.58
CA ASN A 817 -10.36 -46.43 -55.52
C ASN A 817 -9.80 -46.05 -56.90
N ARG A 818 -9.34 -44.80 -57.03
CA ARG A 818 -8.81 -44.25 -58.29
C ARG A 818 -7.37 -43.74 -58.14
N LEU A 819 -6.43 -44.67 -58.17
CA LEU A 819 -5.00 -44.45 -58.04
C LEU A 819 -4.40 -43.80 -59.30
N ARG A 820 -3.53 -42.79 -59.14
CA ARG A 820 -2.82 -42.16 -60.26
C ARG A 820 -1.46 -41.59 -59.88
N ALA A 821 -0.42 -42.39 -60.09
CA ALA A 821 0.97 -41.95 -60.04
C ALA A 821 1.42 -41.29 -61.36
N MET A 822 2.21 -40.22 -61.30
CA MET A 822 2.82 -39.59 -62.48
C MET A 822 4.19 -38.95 -62.23
N ALA A 823 5.19 -39.35 -63.00
CA ALA A 823 6.51 -38.72 -63.03
C ALA A 823 6.80 -38.06 -64.39
N ARG A 824 7.54 -36.94 -64.37
CA ARG A 824 8.08 -36.28 -65.57
C ARG A 824 9.48 -35.77 -65.30
N GLY A 825 10.48 -36.27 -66.04
CA GLY A 825 11.87 -35.96 -65.76
C GLY A 825 12.90 -36.79 -66.51
N ASN A 826 14.18 -36.67 -66.15
CA ASN A 826 15.24 -37.41 -66.82
C ASN A 826 15.28 -38.90 -66.43
N ARG A 827 15.14 -39.22 -65.14
CA ARG A 827 14.90 -40.57 -64.62
C ARG A 827 13.61 -40.59 -63.82
N ASN A 828 12.80 -41.63 -63.98
CA ASN A 828 11.49 -41.73 -63.33
C ASN A 828 11.21 -43.17 -62.90
N GLY A 829 11.17 -43.45 -61.60
CA GLY A 829 10.47 -44.63 -61.05
C GLY A 829 9.00 -44.30 -60.81
N VAL A 830 8.08 -45.17 -61.21
CA VAL A 830 6.64 -45.01 -60.94
C VAL A 830 6.00 -46.36 -60.60
N THR A 831 5.62 -46.51 -59.34
CA THR A 831 5.00 -47.71 -58.79
C THR A 831 3.55 -47.43 -58.42
N VAL A 832 2.64 -48.38 -58.68
CA VAL A 832 1.27 -48.36 -58.16
C VAL A 832 0.89 -49.78 -57.76
N GLU A 833 0.65 -50.02 -56.49
CA GLU A 833 0.44 -51.36 -55.91
C GLU A 833 -0.92 -51.41 -55.21
N THR A 834 -1.61 -52.55 -55.27
CA THR A 834 -2.79 -52.79 -54.42
C THR A 834 -2.86 -54.23 -53.94
N GLU A 835 -3.36 -54.43 -52.72
CA GLU A 835 -3.54 -55.74 -52.08
C GLU A 835 -4.99 -55.83 -51.57
N ALA A 836 -5.58 -57.02 -51.52
CA ALA A 836 -6.95 -57.27 -51.05
C ALA A 836 -8.00 -56.27 -51.59
N SER A 837 -8.17 -56.17 -52.92
CA SER A 837 -8.66 -54.92 -53.56
C SER A 837 -9.58 -55.08 -54.79
N ASP A 838 -10.78 -54.50 -54.76
CA ASP A 838 -11.82 -54.70 -55.78
C ASP A 838 -12.15 -53.43 -56.62
N ARG A 839 -12.33 -53.59 -57.94
CA ARG A 839 -12.84 -52.57 -58.90
C ARG A 839 -12.05 -51.26 -58.97
N ASN A 840 -10.85 -51.23 -58.42
CA ASN A 840 -9.89 -50.14 -58.41
C ASN A 840 -9.40 -49.77 -59.83
N ARG A 841 -8.99 -48.51 -60.00
CA ARG A 841 -8.51 -47.98 -61.29
C ARG A 841 -7.10 -47.41 -61.17
N LEU A 842 -6.12 -48.30 -61.28
CA LEU A 842 -4.69 -48.03 -61.19
C LEU A 842 -4.16 -47.36 -62.48
N ARG A 843 -3.38 -46.28 -62.34
CA ARG A 843 -2.75 -45.61 -63.49
C ARG A 843 -1.37 -45.02 -63.17
N ALA A 844 -0.32 -45.78 -63.44
CA ALA A 844 1.07 -45.34 -63.45
C ALA A 844 1.46 -44.68 -64.80
N MET A 845 2.18 -43.55 -64.77
CA MET A 845 2.73 -42.93 -65.98
C MET A 845 4.07 -42.20 -65.77
N ALA A 846 5.07 -42.55 -66.58
CA ALA A 846 6.35 -41.86 -66.65
C ALA A 846 6.61 -41.25 -68.04
N ARG A 847 7.25 -40.08 -68.09
CA ARG A 847 7.72 -39.44 -69.33
C ARG A 847 9.10 -38.83 -69.11
N GLY A 848 10.10 -39.31 -69.85
CA GLY A 848 11.49 -39.01 -69.54
C GLY A 848 12.54 -39.73 -70.37
N ASN A 849 13.81 -39.62 -70.02
CA ASN A 849 14.89 -40.31 -70.75
C ASN A 849 15.03 -41.79 -70.32
N ARG A 850 14.94 -42.07 -69.02
CA ARG A 850 14.77 -43.41 -68.45
C ARG A 850 13.50 -43.44 -67.61
N ASN A 851 12.70 -44.49 -67.74
CA ASN A 851 11.42 -44.63 -67.07
C ASN A 851 11.21 -46.09 -66.69
N ASP A 852 10.98 -46.36 -65.42
CA ASP A 852 10.71 -47.70 -64.91
C ASP A 852 9.33 -47.62 -64.23
N VAL A 853 8.37 -48.42 -64.70
CA VAL A 853 6.95 -48.25 -64.37
C VAL A 853 6.33 -49.59 -64.01
N THR A 854 6.05 -49.78 -62.73
CA THR A 854 5.48 -51.01 -62.16
C THR A 854 4.03 -50.77 -61.76
N VAL A 855 3.17 -51.77 -61.99
CA VAL A 855 1.82 -51.82 -61.42
C VAL A 855 1.53 -53.24 -60.96
N VAL A 856 1.38 -53.48 -59.65
CA VAL A 856 1.10 -54.81 -59.08
C VAL A 856 -0.32 -54.82 -58.49
N THR A 857 -0.98 -55.97 -58.53
CA THR A 857 -2.15 -56.25 -57.67
C THR A 857 -2.04 -57.66 -57.09
N ALA A 858 -2.21 -57.82 -55.78
CA ALA A 858 -2.40 -59.11 -55.11
C ALA A 858 -3.84 -59.24 -54.60
N GLU A 859 -4.40 -60.44 -54.58
CA GLU A 859 -5.70 -60.78 -53.98
C GLU A 859 -6.84 -59.80 -54.38
N SER A 860 -7.05 -59.62 -55.70
CA SER A 860 -7.71 -58.42 -56.24
C SER A 860 -8.66 -58.69 -57.42
N ASP A 861 -9.92 -58.27 -57.35
CA ASP A 861 -10.93 -58.55 -58.39
C ASP A 861 -11.34 -57.32 -59.25
N ARG A 862 -11.48 -57.52 -60.57
CA ARG A 862 -12.10 -56.56 -61.54
C ARG A 862 -11.42 -55.19 -61.66
N ASN A 863 -10.18 -55.06 -61.20
CA ASN A 863 -9.34 -53.88 -61.29
C ASN A 863 -8.98 -53.50 -62.73
N ARG A 864 -8.67 -52.21 -62.96
CA ARG A 864 -8.29 -51.67 -64.27
C ARG A 864 -6.88 -51.05 -64.24
N LEU A 865 -5.88 -51.88 -64.49
CA LEU A 865 -4.46 -51.56 -64.41
C LEU A 865 -3.97 -50.89 -65.71
N ARG A 866 -3.28 -49.75 -65.60
CA ARG A 866 -2.66 -49.07 -66.76
C ARG A 866 -1.29 -48.47 -66.45
N ALA A 867 -0.23 -49.15 -66.87
CA ALA A 867 1.14 -48.68 -66.85
C ALA A 867 1.54 -48.04 -68.20
N MET A 868 2.20 -46.87 -68.19
CA MET A 868 2.73 -46.26 -69.41
C MET A 868 4.07 -45.54 -69.22
N ALA A 869 5.02 -45.84 -70.09
CA ALA A 869 6.32 -45.16 -70.17
C ALA A 869 6.54 -44.56 -71.57
N ARG A 870 7.08 -43.34 -71.63
CA ARG A 870 7.46 -42.68 -72.90
C ARG A 870 8.83 -42.01 -72.76
N GLY A 871 9.82 -42.52 -73.51
CA GLY A 871 11.22 -42.15 -73.31
C GLY A 871 12.23 -42.93 -74.10
N ASN A 872 13.53 -42.70 -73.89
CA ASN A 872 14.59 -43.39 -74.64
C ASN A 872 14.81 -44.83 -74.16
N ARG A 873 14.78 -45.07 -72.84
CA ARG A 873 14.74 -46.41 -72.21
C ARG A 873 13.51 -46.51 -71.32
N ASN A 874 12.77 -47.61 -71.42
CA ASN A 874 11.55 -47.82 -70.65
C ASN A 874 11.46 -49.27 -70.15
N GLY A 875 11.39 -49.49 -68.83
CA GLY A 875 10.83 -50.71 -68.22
C GLY A 875 9.35 -50.49 -67.93
N VAL A 876 8.49 -51.47 -68.23
CA VAL A 876 7.07 -51.44 -67.87
C VAL A 876 6.61 -52.83 -67.44
N THR A 877 6.33 -52.99 -66.16
CA THR A 877 5.89 -54.24 -65.54
C THR A 877 4.44 -54.10 -65.09
N VAL A 878 3.62 -55.13 -65.32
CA VAL A 878 2.26 -55.21 -64.76
C VAL A 878 2.00 -56.64 -64.29
N GLU A 879 1.80 -56.81 -62.99
CA GLU A 879 1.70 -58.12 -62.33
C GLU A 879 0.37 -58.25 -61.58
N THR A 880 -0.18 -59.47 -61.57
CA THR A 880 -1.42 -59.84 -60.87
C THR A 880 -1.23 -61.20 -60.19
N GLU A 881 -1.34 -61.27 -58.88
CA GLU A 881 -1.21 -62.51 -58.09
C GLU A 881 -2.54 -62.83 -57.40
N ALA A 882 -2.98 -64.09 -57.44
CA ALA A 882 -4.24 -64.57 -56.85
C ALA A 882 -5.46 -63.66 -57.13
N SER A 883 -5.79 -63.37 -58.40
CA SER A 883 -6.64 -62.22 -58.76
C SER A 883 -7.50 -62.42 -60.02
N ASP A 884 -8.84 -62.28 -59.95
CA ASP A 884 -9.70 -62.50 -61.13
C ASP A 884 -10.15 -61.24 -61.88
N ARG A 885 -10.46 -61.43 -63.17
CA ARG A 885 -11.20 -60.49 -64.03
C ARG A 885 -10.55 -59.10 -64.19
N ASN A 886 -9.28 -58.97 -63.84
CA ASN A 886 -8.49 -57.75 -63.95
C ASN A 886 -8.19 -57.38 -65.41
N ARG A 887 -8.19 -56.08 -65.72
CA ARG A 887 -7.94 -55.56 -67.09
C ARG A 887 -6.61 -54.83 -67.16
N LEU A 888 -5.57 -55.52 -67.63
CA LEU A 888 -4.19 -55.05 -67.69
C LEU A 888 -3.87 -54.30 -68.99
N ARG A 889 -3.14 -53.17 -68.90
CA ARG A 889 -2.63 -52.44 -70.07
C ARG A 889 -1.26 -51.78 -69.86
N ALA A 890 -0.21 -52.51 -70.17
CA ALA A 890 1.17 -52.00 -70.28
C ALA A 890 1.45 -51.36 -71.66
N MET A 891 2.04 -50.16 -71.72
CA MET A 891 2.54 -49.53 -72.96
C MET A 891 3.84 -48.74 -72.77
N ALA A 892 4.92 -49.21 -73.39
CA ALA A 892 6.18 -48.48 -73.52
C ALA A 892 6.36 -47.90 -74.94
N ARG A 893 6.83 -46.65 -75.08
CA ARG A 893 7.15 -46.00 -76.37
C ARG A 893 8.53 -45.34 -76.31
N GLY A 894 9.49 -45.86 -77.09
CA GLY A 894 10.90 -45.48 -76.98
C GLY A 894 11.87 -46.30 -77.83
N ASN A 895 13.15 -45.95 -77.76
CA ASN A 895 14.24 -46.58 -78.52
C ASN A 895 14.66 -47.95 -77.95
N ARG A 896 14.52 -48.16 -76.63
CA ARG A 896 14.69 -49.48 -75.96
C ARG A 896 13.57 -49.66 -74.95
N ASN A 897 12.82 -50.76 -75.04
CA ASN A 897 11.66 -51.02 -74.19
C ASN A 897 11.65 -52.47 -73.70
N GLY A 898 11.57 -52.69 -72.38
CA GLY A 898 11.10 -53.94 -71.78
C GLY A 898 9.60 -53.84 -71.48
N ARG A 899 8.89 -54.97 -71.52
CA ARG A 899 7.46 -55.04 -71.16
C ARG A 899 7.12 -56.43 -70.67
N ASP A 900 6.91 -56.56 -69.37
CA ASP A 900 6.59 -57.83 -68.74
C ASP A 900 5.16 -57.78 -68.18
N ARG A 901 4.47 -58.92 -68.29
CA ARG A 901 3.13 -59.14 -67.76
C ARG A 901 3.05 -60.56 -67.23
N GLN A 902 2.75 -60.71 -65.96
CA GLN A 902 2.56 -62.01 -65.33
C GLN A 902 1.21 -62.02 -64.63
N GLY A 903 0.50 -63.13 -64.74
CA GLY A 903 -0.78 -63.35 -64.08
C GLY A 903 -1.02 -64.84 -63.93
N GLN A 904 -1.33 -65.28 -62.72
CA GLN A 904 -1.81 -66.63 -62.45
C GLN A 904 -3.34 -66.59 -62.40
N GLU A 905 -3.99 -67.32 -63.32
CA GLU A 905 -5.40 -67.70 -63.20
C GLU A 905 -5.46 -69.02 -62.42
N ILE A 906 -6.36 -69.13 -61.43
CA ILE A 906 -6.73 -70.37 -60.73
C ILE A 906 -8.24 -70.52 -60.81
#